data_AF-A0A9P5NT83-F1
#
_entry.id   AF-A0A9P5NT83-F1
#
_cell.length_a   1.000
_cell.length_b   1.000
_cell.length_c   1.000
_cell.angle_alpha   90.00
_cell.angle_beta   90.00
_cell.angle_gamma   90.00
#
_symmetry.space_group_name_H-M   'P 1'
#
loop_
_entity.id
_entity.type
_entity.pdbx_description
1 polymer ?
#
loop_
_entity_poly.entity_id
_entity_poly.type
_entity_poly.pdbx_seq_one_letter_code
_entity_poly.pdbx_strand_id
1 'polypeptide(L)'
;MFRNLCGSKTYKNIVVLTTFWDQLASEQEGLRREEQLESMFFKDLVEGGALFMRHDRTIKKIRIEGKVLEDTAAGSVHREEVEKIIAKYKQEVVELKAEIEALKQGNISLRKELEEERAMIKEKGDLKKGLEEQRQDRERLKGKAVKDKEDREKWQSEQERAWADKLDYQAKEHEEVFKKLQMELEEAQKVMARRDSEIISPPPPYEAEYSAQDQGAGYSRGVFQFAHTGDYPPYLKSIPKKHQTSPFDIFDFGSFAETTAMLFVNPDLLTKLRKLAPDWNTTGTMQDLVSRTSSCSARRAALNVGHREDWYTDEVFAQQQFTGTNPTTIKVAPKKWVESFKKVAVAQRRGDVVRVLEGATENVYIQDYSDFRDLMGVDPREEFMTEGRYGCSSVALFHLEAEGKLHPLAITLDYVGTMEESVTIFNRRTTSKSPRNQADDWPWRYAKMCAQVSDWMRHEVAIHLVNTHLVEEVIIVAAHRTFDPTHIIFKLLEPHWTTTLSLNKSARETLVPKIINRMTGFTPEQTVAFLNASYNEFDWTGLYVPNDLHKRGFPNTAEELDGLKFVTAVLKEAYPGGDAQVTSDSSLLAFCQEVRSFNGGRLSSFPASLQTLDELIDFVTMCIHTASPQHTAVNYLQQYYQTFVPNKPSALYSALPKSLEELNYLGEVDLLLALPIHQPRDWLFMAQVPYLLSFEVPDDNTILHYATTTSDVKAGEYGVPEVIRRAAKKLKEDLEDFIDVVENNSRQLDDQKTPYVVLDPSKTAISILI
;
A
#
# COMPACT_ATOMS: atom_id res chain seq x y z
N MET A 1 -3.25 75.41 -50.98
CA MET A 1 -3.30 74.19 -51.81
C MET A 1 -4.57 74.11 -52.64
N PHE A 2 -5.77 74.05 -52.03
CA PHE A 2 -7.05 73.97 -52.77
C PHE A 2 -7.24 75.09 -53.81
N ARG A 3 -6.99 76.37 -53.44
CA ARG A 3 -7.02 77.51 -54.37
C ARG A 3 -6.19 77.30 -55.63
N ASN A 4 -5.01 76.71 -55.49
CA ASN A 4 -4.07 76.51 -56.58
C ASN A 4 -4.48 75.33 -57.48
N LEU A 5 -5.24 74.38 -56.94
CA LEU A 5 -5.73 73.22 -57.68
C LEU A 5 -7.06 73.50 -58.39
N CYS A 6 -7.96 74.27 -57.77
CA CYS A 6 -9.34 74.42 -58.23
C CYS A 6 -9.71 75.84 -58.69
N GLY A 7 -8.86 76.83 -58.45
CA GLY A 7 -9.08 78.24 -58.79
C GLY A 7 -10.17 78.91 -57.95
N SER A 8 -10.08 80.24 -57.75
CA SER A 8 -11.04 80.97 -56.89
C SER A 8 -12.45 81.08 -57.47
N LYS A 9 -12.64 80.89 -58.77
CA LYS A 9 -13.98 80.95 -59.42
C LYS A 9 -14.91 79.80 -59.01
N THR A 10 -14.37 78.72 -58.45
CA THR A 10 -15.14 77.55 -58.02
C THR A 10 -15.67 77.67 -56.59
N TYR A 11 -15.29 78.74 -55.86
CA TYR A 11 -15.60 78.90 -54.44
C TYR A 11 -17.10 78.94 -54.12
N LYS A 12 -17.91 79.56 -54.99
CA LYS A 12 -19.38 79.57 -54.86
C LYS A 12 -20.04 78.18 -54.89
N ASN A 13 -19.32 77.15 -55.35
CA ASN A 13 -19.79 75.77 -55.41
C ASN A 13 -19.27 74.94 -54.24
N ILE A 14 -18.62 75.55 -53.25
CA ILE A 14 -18.02 74.88 -52.10
C ILE A 14 -18.96 75.01 -50.90
N VAL A 15 -19.13 73.91 -50.17
CA VAL A 15 -19.78 73.88 -48.86
C VAL A 15 -18.71 73.63 -47.81
N VAL A 16 -18.57 74.53 -46.84
CA VAL A 16 -17.69 74.36 -45.69
C VAL A 16 -18.53 73.91 -44.51
N LEU A 17 -18.31 72.67 -44.09
CA LEU A 17 -19.06 72.02 -43.02
C LEU A 17 -18.20 71.96 -41.76
N THR A 18 -18.62 72.63 -40.69
CA THR A 18 -17.90 72.67 -39.41
C THR A 18 -18.59 71.78 -38.37
N THR A 19 -17.82 71.06 -37.56
CA THR A 19 -18.33 70.07 -36.59
C THR A 19 -17.91 70.41 -35.16
N PHE A 20 -18.40 69.64 -34.16
CA PHE A 20 -18.10 69.78 -32.72
C PHE A 20 -18.79 70.97 -32.01
N TRP A 21 -19.82 71.56 -32.63
CA TRP A 21 -20.62 72.59 -32.00
C TRP A 21 -21.35 72.09 -30.73
N ASP A 22 -21.59 70.78 -30.64
CA ASP A 22 -22.14 70.07 -29.48
C ASP A 22 -21.21 70.05 -28.25
N GLN A 23 -19.93 70.42 -28.42
CA GLN A 23 -18.92 70.39 -27.35
C GLN A 23 -18.59 71.77 -26.78
N LEU A 24 -19.24 72.83 -27.26
CA LEU A 24 -19.01 74.18 -26.76
C LEU A 24 -19.79 74.42 -25.48
N ALA A 25 -19.15 75.08 -24.52
CA ALA A 25 -19.73 75.33 -23.20
C ALA A 25 -20.91 76.31 -23.21
N SER A 26 -21.04 77.16 -24.24
CA SER A 26 -22.17 78.08 -24.42
C SER A 26 -22.36 78.50 -25.88
N GLU A 27 -23.59 78.93 -26.21
CA GLU A 27 -23.96 79.40 -27.56
C GLU A 27 -23.23 80.69 -27.95
N GLN A 28 -22.94 81.57 -26.99
CA GLN A 28 -22.18 82.81 -27.22
C GLN A 28 -20.73 82.53 -27.64
N GLU A 29 -20.08 81.51 -27.06
CA GLU A 29 -18.74 81.10 -27.52
C GLU A 29 -18.82 80.47 -28.93
N GLY A 30 -19.92 79.81 -29.27
CA GLY A 30 -20.20 79.31 -30.62
C GLY A 30 -20.25 80.42 -31.67
N LEU A 31 -21.03 81.47 -31.42
CA LEU A 31 -21.12 82.61 -32.33
C LEU A 31 -19.76 83.31 -32.51
N ARG A 32 -18.99 83.48 -31.43
CA ARG A 32 -17.65 84.09 -31.48
C ARG A 32 -16.66 83.25 -32.28
N ARG A 33 -16.72 81.92 -32.13
CA ARG A 33 -15.86 80.97 -32.87
C ARG A 33 -16.21 80.95 -34.35
N GLU A 34 -17.50 80.99 -34.70
CA GLU A 34 -17.95 81.03 -36.08
C GLU A 34 -17.49 82.32 -36.78
N GLU A 35 -17.68 83.47 -36.14
CA GLU A 35 -17.21 84.75 -36.64
C GLU A 35 -15.69 84.76 -36.84
N GLN A 36 -14.93 84.14 -35.93
CA GLN A 36 -13.48 84.01 -36.06
C GLN A 36 -13.06 83.11 -37.25
N LEU A 37 -13.77 82.01 -37.47
CA LEU A 37 -13.50 81.10 -38.59
C LEU A 37 -13.81 81.76 -39.93
N GLU A 38 -14.92 82.47 -40.04
CA GLU A 38 -15.33 83.17 -41.27
C GLU A 38 -14.46 84.39 -41.56
N SER A 39 -14.09 85.17 -40.55
CA SER A 39 -13.33 86.41 -40.74
C SER A 39 -11.82 86.23 -40.84
N MET A 40 -11.25 85.18 -40.24
CA MET A 40 -9.79 84.97 -40.22
C MET A 40 -9.34 83.79 -41.07
N PHE A 41 -9.94 82.62 -40.89
CA PHE A 41 -9.41 81.38 -41.47
C PHE A 41 -9.95 81.09 -42.86
N PHE A 42 -11.22 81.41 -43.10
CA PHE A 42 -11.90 81.10 -44.37
C PHE A 42 -12.45 82.33 -45.11
N LYS A 43 -11.97 83.52 -44.75
CA LYS A 43 -12.39 84.81 -45.35
C LYS A 43 -12.46 84.77 -46.87
N ASP A 44 -11.42 84.25 -47.50
CA ASP A 44 -11.30 84.14 -48.95
C ASP A 44 -12.36 83.22 -49.61
N LEU A 45 -12.86 82.22 -48.87
CA LEU A 45 -13.93 81.33 -49.32
C LEU A 45 -15.31 81.95 -49.09
N VAL A 46 -15.49 82.67 -47.97
CA VAL A 46 -16.71 83.44 -47.67
C VAL A 46 -16.92 84.53 -48.72
N GLU A 47 -15.91 85.35 -49.00
CA GLU A 47 -15.96 86.40 -50.04
C GLU A 47 -16.15 85.80 -51.45
N GLY A 48 -15.69 84.56 -51.66
CA GLY A 48 -15.87 83.80 -52.90
C GLY A 48 -17.24 83.14 -53.07
N GLY A 49 -18.16 83.33 -52.10
CA GLY A 49 -19.54 82.85 -52.14
C GLY A 49 -19.77 81.41 -51.68
N ALA A 50 -18.82 80.82 -50.95
CA ALA A 50 -18.97 79.46 -50.41
C ALA A 50 -20.07 79.41 -49.32
N LEU A 51 -20.78 78.29 -49.25
CA LEU A 51 -21.85 78.07 -48.27
C LEU A 51 -21.28 77.49 -46.98
N PHE A 52 -21.57 78.09 -45.83
CA PHE A 52 -21.16 77.58 -44.52
C PHE A 52 -22.31 76.90 -43.80
N MET A 53 -22.03 75.75 -43.20
CA MET A 53 -23.03 74.94 -42.51
C MET A 53 -22.44 74.29 -41.26
N ARG A 54 -23.21 74.32 -40.16
CA ARG A 54 -22.89 73.58 -38.94
C ARG A 54 -23.37 72.14 -39.04
N HIS A 55 -22.58 71.20 -38.53
CA HIS A 55 -22.92 69.80 -38.47
C HIS A 55 -22.69 69.24 -37.06
N ASP A 56 -23.81 69.04 -36.35
CA ASP A 56 -23.86 68.72 -34.93
C ASP A 56 -23.84 67.20 -34.69
N ARG A 57 -23.00 66.48 -35.45
CA ARG A 57 -22.75 65.03 -35.36
C ARG A 57 -24.02 64.17 -35.21
N THR A 58 -25.13 64.64 -35.75
CA THR A 58 -26.40 63.94 -35.80
C THR A 58 -26.81 63.75 -37.26
N ILE A 59 -27.19 62.53 -37.64
CA ILE A 59 -27.43 62.15 -39.04
C ILE A 59 -28.69 62.85 -39.54
N LYS A 60 -28.56 63.97 -40.25
CA LYS A 60 -29.63 64.50 -41.10
C LYS A 60 -29.44 64.03 -42.54
N LYS A 61 -30.45 63.31 -43.04
CA LYS A 61 -30.54 62.69 -44.37
C LYS A 61 -30.33 63.73 -45.50
N ILE A 62 -29.39 63.44 -46.41
CA ILE A 62 -29.19 64.20 -47.67
C ILE A 62 -30.35 63.86 -48.62
N ARG A 63 -30.98 64.88 -49.23
CA ARG A 63 -32.05 64.73 -50.23
C ARG A 63 -31.59 65.27 -51.58
N ILE A 64 -31.91 64.55 -52.66
CA ILE A 64 -31.71 65.00 -54.05
C ILE A 64 -33.09 65.00 -54.72
N GLU A 65 -33.49 66.14 -55.29
CA GLU A 65 -34.80 66.34 -55.94
C GLU A 65 -36.02 65.90 -55.09
N GLY A 66 -35.95 66.14 -53.78
CA GLY A 66 -37.07 65.87 -52.87
C GLY A 66 -37.28 64.40 -52.48
N LYS A 67 -36.49 63.46 -53.02
CA LYS A 67 -36.45 62.06 -52.58
C LYS A 67 -35.15 61.76 -51.82
N VAL A 68 -35.21 60.83 -50.87
CA VAL A 68 -34.00 60.35 -50.19
C VAL A 68 -33.29 59.40 -51.17
N LEU A 69 -31.96 59.37 -51.22
CA LEU A 69 -31.18 58.52 -52.16
C LEU A 69 -31.65 57.05 -52.15
N GLU A 70 -32.04 56.63 -50.95
CA GLU A 70 -32.78 55.46 -50.52
C GLU A 70 -34.00 55.05 -51.39
N ASP A 71 -34.69 56.01 -52.03
CA ASP A 71 -35.97 55.81 -52.74
C ASP A 71 -35.80 55.78 -54.28
N THR A 72 -34.57 55.64 -54.76
CA THR A 72 -34.25 55.49 -56.20
C THR A 72 -33.96 54.03 -56.55
N ALA A 73 -34.21 53.61 -57.80
CA ALA A 73 -33.96 52.23 -58.23
C ALA A 73 -32.50 51.80 -57.99
N ALA A 74 -31.54 52.67 -58.28
CA ALA A 74 -30.11 52.44 -58.01
C ALA A 74 -29.79 52.43 -56.49
N GLY A 75 -30.46 53.26 -55.69
CA GLY A 75 -30.29 53.30 -54.24
C GLY A 75 -30.84 52.06 -53.52
N SER A 76 -31.89 51.42 -54.04
CA SER A 76 -32.43 50.18 -53.47
C SER A 76 -31.48 48.99 -53.62
N VAL A 77 -30.87 48.81 -54.80
CA VAL A 77 -29.89 47.75 -55.09
C VAL A 77 -28.60 47.99 -54.30
N HIS A 78 -28.12 49.24 -54.27
CA HIS A 78 -26.93 49.58 -53.48
C HIS A 78 -27.15 49.40 -51.97
N ARG A 79 -28.36 49.68 -51.45
CA ARG A 79 -28.70 49.44 -50.04
C ARG A 79 -28.68 47.95 -49.71
N GLU A 80 -29.26 47.11 -50.55
CA GLU A 80 -29.31 45.67 -50.30
C GLU A 80 -27.91 45.03 -50.34
N GLU A 81 -27.05 45.52 -51.23
CA GLU A 81 -25.66 45.06 -51.36
C GLU A 81 -24.77 45.56 -50.21
N VAL A 82 -24.94 46.82 -49.80
CA VAL A 82 -24.28 47.39 -48.62
C VAL A 82 -24.77 46.72 -47.33
N GLU A 83 -26.06 46.40 -47.20
CA GLU A 83 -26.61 45.68 -46.04
C GLU A 83 -26.08 44.25 -45.96
N LYS A 84 -25.93 43.54 -47.09
CA LYS A 84 -25.29 42.22 -47.13
C LYS A 84 -23.81 42.29 -46.71
N ILE A 85 -23.08 43.30 -47.18
CA ILE A 85 -21.68 43.53 -46.81
C ILE A 85 -21.56 43.88 -45.32
N ILE A 86 -22.41 44.78 -44.82
CA ILE A 86 -22.43 45.17 -43.40
C ILE A 86 -22.81 43.97 -42.51
N ALA A 87 -23.77 43.13 -42.92
CA ALA A 87 -24.13 41.92 -42.19
C ALA A 87 -22.96 40.93 -42.13
N LYS A 88 -22.28 40.71 -43.25
CA LYS A 88 -21.09 39.85 -43.32
C LYS A 88 -19.96 40.37 -42.42
N TYR A 89 -19.60 41.66 -42.53
CA TYR A 89 -18.56 42.24 -41.68
C TYR A 89 -18.95 42.28 -40.20
N LYS A 90 -20.23 42.47 -39.86
CA LYS A 90 -20.69 42.37 -38.46
C LYS A 90 -20.47 40.96 -37.91
N GLN A 91 -20.74 39.93 -38.71
CA GLN A 91 -20.52 38.55 -38.29
C GLN A 91 -19.02 38.24 -38.14
N GLU A 92 -18.19 38.63 -39.11
CA GLU A 92 -16.73 38.47 -39.02
C GLU A 92 -16.12 39.23 -37.83
N VAL A 93 -16.63 40.42 -37.49
CA VAL A 93 -16.17 41.18 -36.32
C VAL A 93 -16.58 40.53 -35.01
N VAL A 94 -17.73 39.85 -34.95
CA VAL A 94 -18.16 39.08 -33.77
C VAL A 94 -17.27 37.85 -33.59
N GLU A 95 -16.99 37.13 -34.67
CA GLU A 95 -16.11 35.95 -34.65
C GLU A 95 -14.67 36.33 -34.27
N LEU A 96 -14.10 37.38 -34.87
CA LEU A 96 -12.77 37.88 -34.53
C LEU A 96 -12.68 38.38 -33.07
N LYS A 97 -13.74 38.99 -32.54
CA LYS A 97 -13.77 39.39 -31.13
C LYS A 97 -13.81 38.19 -30.20
N ALA A 98 -14.54 37.13 -30.54
CA ALA A 98 -14.56 35.89 -29.77
C ALA A 98 -13.19 35.20 -29.81
N GLU A 99 -12.52 35.18 -30.96
CA GLU A 99 -11.19 34.59 -31.11
C GLU A 99 -10.11 35.37 -30.35
N ILE A 100 -10.15 36.72 -30.39
CA ILE A 100 -9.24 37.57 -29.60
C ILE A 100 -9.46 37.34 -28.09
N GLU A 101 -10.70 37.17 -27.64
CA GLU A 101 -10.99 36.93 -26.23
C GLU A 101 -10.54 35.54 -25.78
N ALA A 102 -10.72 34.52 -26.62
CA ALA A 102 -10.17 33.18 -26.39
C ALA A 102 -8.63 33.19 -26.32
N LEU A 103 -7.97 33.92 -27.21
CA LEU A 103 -6.50 34.08 -27.19
C LEU A 103 -6.02 34.82 -25.94
N LYS A 104 -6.75 35.83 -25.46
CA LYS A 104 -6.42 36.51 -24.20
C LYS A 104 -6.56 35.58 -22.99
N GLN A 105 -7.63 34.81 -22.91
CA GLN A 105 -7.82 33.82 -21.84
C GLN A 105 -6.74 32.74 -21.89
N GLY A 106 -6.38 32.25 -23.08
CA GLY A 106 -5.27 31.33 -23.27
C GLY A 106 -3.92 31.92 -22.83
N ASN A 107 -3.64 33.20 -23.15
CA ASN A 107 -2.40 33.87 -22.72
C ASN A 107 -2.34 34.07 -21.19
N ILE A 108 -3.49 34.31 -20.55
CA ILE A 108 -3.58 34.39 -19.08
C ILE A 108 -3.30 33.02 -18.45
N SER A 109 -3.85 31.93 -19.01
CA SER A 109 -3.57 30.56 -18.55
C SER A 109 -2.09 30.21 -18.69
N LEU A 110 -1.51 30.43 -19.87
CA LEU A 110 -0.09 30.18 -20.14
C LEU A 110 0.84 30.99 -19.23
N ARG A 111 0.49 32.23 -18.90
CA ARG A 111 1.27 33.04 -17.94
C ARG A 111 1.20 32.47 -16.53
N LYS A 112 0.03 31.96 -16.12
CA LYS A 112 -0.15 31.32 -14.82
C LYS A 112 0.65 30.02 -14.74
N GLU A 113 0.59 29.19 -15.78
CA GLU A 113 1.40 27.96 -15.89
C GLU A 113 2.90 28.27 -15.85
N LEU A 114 3.35 29.32 -16.55
CA LEU A 114 4.76 29.73 -16.54
C LEU A 114 5.21 30.26 -15.15
N GLU A 115 4.32 30.93 -14.41
CA GLU A 115 4.59 31.37 -13.04
C GLU A 115 4.64 30.19 -12.06
N GLU A 116 3.75 29.21 -12.21
CA GLU A 116 3.75 27.96 -11.46
C GLU A 116 5.02 27.14 -11.74
N GLU A 117 5.44 27.02 -13.00
CA GLU A 117 6.68 26.33 -13.39
C GLU A 117 7.93 27.03 -12.86
N ARG A 118 7.97 28.38 -12.89
CA ARG A 118 9.05 29.16 -12.26
C ARG A 118 9.09 29.00 -10.74
N ALA A 119 7.94 28.90 -10.09
CA ALA A 119 7.86 28.63 -8.66
C ALA A 119 8.40 27.22 -8.34
N MET A 120 8.03 26.21 -9.14
CA MET A 120 8.55 24.85 -9.00
C MET A 120 10.06 24.75 -9.25
N ILE A 121 10.61 25.48 -10.23
CA ILE A 121 12.06 25.51 -10.47
C ILE A 121 12.79 26.16 -9.29
N LYS A 122 12.23 27.22 -8.71
CA LYS A 122 12.80 27.87 -7.52
C LYS A 122 12.75 26.94 -6.31
N GLU A 123 11.62 26.29 -6.07
CA GLU A 123 11.46 25.31 -4.99
C GLU A 123 12.42 24.14 -5.16
N LYS A 124 12.58 23.60 -6.38
CA LYS A 124 13.57 22.55 -6.70
C LYS A 124 15.01 23.01 -6.45
N GLY A 125 15.31 24.29 -6.70
CA GLY A 125 16.60 24.90 -6.40
C GLY A 125 16.88 25.00 -4.89
N ASP A 126 15.88 25.45 -4.12
CA ASP A 126 15.94 25.53 -2.66
C ASP A 126 16.02 24.13 -2.03
N LEU A 127 15.29 23.15 -2.56
CA LEU A 127 15.34 21.75 -2.16
C LEU A 127 16.73 21.14 -2.42
N LYS A 128 17.33 21.41 -3.58
CA LYS A 128 18.67 20.94 -3.92
C LYS A 128 19.74 21.54 -3.01
N LYS A 129 19.58 22.80 -2.61
CA LYS A 129 20.45 23.45 -1.63
C LYS A 129 20.29 22.84 -0.24
N GLY A 130 19.05 22.60 0.20
CA GLY A 130 18.77 21.89 1.45
C GLY A 130 19.29 20.45 1.49
N LEU A 131 19.25 19.75 0.34
CA LEU A 131 19.80 18.40 0.20
C LEU A 131 21.32 18.39 0.32
N GLU A 132 22.01 19.39 -0.23
CA GLU A 132 23.46 19.52 -0.10
C GLU A 132 23.88 19.88 1.33
N GLU A 133 23.12 20.75 2.00
CA GLU A 133 23.31 21.05 3.43
C GLU A 133 23.08 19.80 4.31
N GLN A 134 22.02 19.03 4.04
CA GLN A 134 21.80 17.73 4.70
C GLN A 134 22.90 16.71 4.40
N ARG A 135 23.44 16.68 3.19
CA ARG A 135 24.54 15.79 2.81
C ARG A 135 25.80 16.11 3.61
N GLN A 136 26.12 17.39 3.76
CA GLN A 136 27.26 17.85 4.56
C GLN A 136 27.07 17.58 6.06
N ASP A 137 25.86 17.77 6.59
CA ASP A 137 25.55 17.42 7.99
C ASP A 137 25.58 15.91 8.22
N ARG A 138 25.14 15.10 7.25
CA ARG A 138 25.22 13.63 7.31
C ARG A 138 26.67 13.15 7.31
N GLU A 139 27.53 13.73 6.48
CA GLU A 139 28.99 13.46 6.49
C GLU A 139 29.63 13.82 7.84
N ARG A 140 29.27 14.98 8.40
CA ARG A 140 29.76 15.42 9.71
C ARG A 140 29.28 14.51 10.84
N LEU A 141 28.02 14.08 10.81
CA LEU A 141 27.46 13.14 11.79
C LEU A 141 28.07 11.74 11.64
N LYS A 142 28.33 11.28 10.42
CA LYS A 142 29.08 10.03 10.17
C LYS A 142 30.48 10.10 10.79
N GLY A 143 31.21 11.19 10.58
CA GLY A 143 32.52 11.38 11.20
C GLY A 143 32.47 11.37 12.74
N LYS A 144 31.43 11.98 13.33
CA LYS A 144 31.22 11.94 14.78
C LYS A 144 30.84 10.55 15.28
N ALA A 145 29.99 9.83 14.56
CA ALA A 145 29.57 8.48 14.90
C ALA A 145 30.73 7.46 14.83
N VAL A 146 31.63 7.60 13.86
CA VAL A 146 32.86 6.79 13.77
C VAL A 146 33.74 7.04 15.00
N LYS A 147 33.95 8.31 15.37
CA LYS A 147 34.73 8.66 16.57
C LYS A 147 34.08 8.14 17.86
N ASP A 148 32.77 8.31 18.02
CA ASP A 148 32.04 7.79 19.18
C ASP A 148 32.03 6.25 19.22
N LYS A 149 32.15 5.57 18.07
CA LYS A 149 32.31 4.12 17.98
C LYS A 149 33.70 3.70 18.44
N GLU A 150 34.76 4.35 17.96
CA GLU A 150 36.14 4.11 18.40
C GLU A 150 36.31 4.35 19.90
N ASP A 151 35.74 5.43 20.44
CA ASP A 151 35.78 5.74 21.88
C ASP A 151 35.03 4.67 22.71
N ARG A 152 33.91 4.13 22.19
CA ARG A 152 33.16 3.04 22.83
C ARG A 152 33.89 1.70 22.79
N GLU A 153 34.49 1.35 21.67
CA GLU A 153 35.29 0.12 21.52
C GLU A 153 36.50 0.15 22.45
N LYS A 154 37.12 1.32 22.60
CA LYS A 154 38.22 1.53 23.55
C LYS A 154 37.74 1.39 25.00
N TRP A 155 36.61 2.01 25.36
CA TRP A 155 36.02 1.88 26.69
C TRP A 155 35.60 0.44 27.00
N GLN A 156 35.01 -0.28 26.05
CA GLN A 156 34.65 -1.69 26.18
C GLN A 156 35.89 -2.56 26.39
N SER A 157 36.95 -2.35 25.60
CA SER A 157 38.22 -3.07 25.76
C SER A 157 38.84 -2.83 27.15
N GLU A 158 38.72 -1.61 27.68
CA GLU A 158 39.17 -1.27 29.04
C GLU A 158 38.31 -1.96 30.13
N GLN A 159 37.00 -2.02 29.95
CA GLN A 159 36.10 -2.74 30.87
C GLN A 159 36.33 -4.26 30.83
N GLU A 160 36.54 -4.84 29.65
CA GLU A 160 36.82 -6.27 29.49
C GLU A 160 38.13 -6.67 30.16
N ARG A 161 39.18 -5.84 30.05
CA ARG A 161 40.43 -6.05 30.80
C ARG A 161 40.22 -5.97 32.30
N ALA A 162 39.54 -4.93 32.78
CA ALA A 162 39.26 -4.76 34.21
C ALA A 162 38.41 -5.92 34.78
N TRP A 163 37.50 -6.48 33.97
CA TRP A 163 36.69 -7.62 34.34
C TRP A 163 37.47 -8.94 34.32
N ALA A 164 38.34 -9.13 33.31
CA ALA A 164 39.25 -10.27 33.23
C ALA A 164 40.23 -10.30 34.42
N ASP A 165 40.77 -9.15 34.82
CA ASP A 165 41.65 -9.04 36.00
C ASP A 165 40.92 -9.40 37.29
N LYS A 166 39.64 -9.00 37.42
CA LYS A 166 38.77 -9.39 38.55
C LYS A 166 38.50 -10.89 38.57
N LEU A 167 38.24 -11.50 37.41
CA LEU A 167 38.02 -12.94 37.28
C LEU A 167 39.29 -13.74 37.60
N ASP A 168 40.47 -13.29 37.17
CA ASP A 168 41.75 -13.92 37.51
C ASP A 168 42.05 -13.83 39.01
N TYR A 169 41.73 -12.68 39.63
CA TYR A 169 41.83 -12.50 41.08
C TYR A 169 40.89 -13.46 41.84
N GLN A 170 39.63 -13.54 41.43
CA GLN A 170 38.66 -14.46 42.04
C GLN A 170 39.03 -15.94 41.79
N ALA A 171 39.54 -16.28 40.60
CA ALA A 171 40.00 -17.63 40.31
C ALA A 171 41.15 -18.06 41.23
N LYS A 172 42.09 -17.16 41.53
CA LYS A 172 43.18 -17.40 42.49
C LYS A 172 42.66 -17.59 43.92
N GLU A 173 41.73 -16.76 44.39
CA GLU A 173 41.09 -16.95 45.70
C GLU A 173 40.35 -18.29 45.78
N HIS A 174 39.60 -18.64 44.72
CA HIS A 174 38.86 -19.90 44.65
C HIS A 174 39.80 -21.11 44.58
N GLU A 175 40.96 -21.01 43.91
CA GLU A 175 41.96 -22.07 43.87
C GLU A 175 42.60 -22.31 45.25
N GLU A 176 42.86 -21.25 46.03
CA GLU A 176 43.33 -21.39 47.41
C GLU A 176 42.28 -22.04 48.32
N VAL A 177 41.01 -21.63 48.20
CA VAL A 177 39.90 -22.25 48.93
C VAL A 177 39.72 -23.72 48.53
N PHE A 178 39.84 -24.02 47.23
CA PHE A 178 39.73 -25.37 46.70
C PHE A 178 40.85 -26.28 47.20
N LYS A 179 42.11 -25.81 47.21
CA LYS A 179 43.23 -26.55 47.81
C LYS A 179 43.00 -26.86 49.28
N LYS A 180 42.43 -25.91 50.03
CA LYS A 180 42.12 -26.09 51.46
C LYS A 180 41.02 -27.13 51.68
N LEU A 181 39.93 -27.05 50.90
CA LEU A 181 38.85 -28.05 50.92
C LEU A 181 39.34 -29.43 50.46
N GLN A 182 40.27 -29.50 49.51
CA GLN A 182 40.84 -30.76 49.03
C GLN A 182 41.70 -31.43 50.12
N MET A 183 42.47 -30.65 50.89
CA MET A 183 43.18 -31.17 52.07
C MET A 183 42.22 -31.67 53.16
N GLU A 184 41.15 -30.91 53.45
CA GLU A 184 40.11 -31.31 54.41
C GLU A 184 39.37 -32.59 53.94
N LEU A 185 39.13 -32.72 52.63
CA LEU A 185 38.51 -33.90 52.03
C LEU A 185 39.42 -35.13 52.12
N GLU A 186 40.72 -35.00 51.84
CA GLU A 186 41.69 -36.09 52.01
C GLU A 186 41.79 -36.55 53.47
N GLU A 187 41.69 -35.62 54.42
CA GLU A 187 41.70 -35.92 55.85
C GLU A 187 40.39 -36.61 56.27
N ALA A 188 39.24 -36.15 55.78
CA ALA A 188 37.95 -36.81 55.98
C ALA A 188 37.88 -38.20 55.33
N GLN A 189 38.47 -38.39 54.16
CA GLN A 189 38.58 -39.67 53.47
C GLN A 189 39.48 -40.65 54.23
N LYS A 190 40.57 -40.20 54.85
CA LYS A 190 41.38 -41.04 55.76
C LYS A 190 40.61 -41.47 57.01
N VAL A 191 39.68 -40.63 57.49
CA VAL A 191 38.79 -40.96 58.62
C VAL A 191 37.69 -41.94 58.19
N MET A 192 37.14 -41.81 56.98
CA MET A 192 36.13 -42.74 56.43
C MET A 192 36.73 -44.08 55.99
N ALA A 193 37.94 -44.11 55.43
CA ALA A 193 38.65 -45.34 55.06
C ALA A 193 39.05 -46.21 56.28
N ARG A 194 39.04 -45.64 57.50
CA ARG A 194 39.15 -46.40 58.76
C ARG A 194 37.80 -46.96 59.24
N ARG A 195 36.70 -46.59 58.61
CA ARG A 195 35.32 -46.88 59.04
C ARG A 195 34.57 -47.82 58.09
N ASP A 196 35.00 -47.94 56.82
CA ASP A 196 34.34 -48.74 55.78
C ASP A 196 35.12 -50.03 55.39
N SER A 197 35.69 -50.74 56.37
CA SER A 197 36.20 -52.11 56.18
C SER A 197 35.11 -53.20 56.24
N GLU A 198 33.84 -52.84 56.13
CA GLU A 198 32.72 -53.77 56.13
C GLU A 198 31.70 -53.42 55.04
N ILE A 199 31.51 -54.37 54.10
CA ILE A 199 30.31 -54.62 53.26
C ILE A 199 30.33 -54.15 51.78
N ILE A 200 30.65 -55.13 50.91
CA ILE A 200 30.01 -55.64 49.67
C ILE A 200 29.67 -54.68 48.48
N SER A 201 30.14 -55.11 47.30
CA SER A 201 30.09 -54.52 45.94
C SER A 201 28.74 -54.60 45.19
N PRO A 202 28.54 -53.73 44.17
CA PRO A 202 27.71 -54.00 42.99
C PRO A 202 28.48 -53.92 41.62
N PRO A 203 27.85 -54.31 40.48
CA PRO A 203 28.48 -54.70 39.20
C PRO A 203 28.52 -53.57 38.12
N PRO A 204 29.10 -53.78 36.90
CA PRO A 204 29.61 -52.71 36.02
C PRO A 204 28.62 -52.21 34.93
N PRO A 205 28.89 -51.06 34.28
CA PRO A 205 28.02 -50.46 33.27
C PRO A 205 28.30 -50.96 31.84
N TYR A 206 27.25 -50.88 31.01
CA TYR A 206 27.23 -51.19 29.58
C TYR A 206 27.56 -49.94 28.75
N GLU A 207 28.56 -50.04 27.87
CA GLU A 207 28.93 -49.05 26.85
C GLU A 207 28.06 -49.19 25.59
N ALA A 208 27.77 -48.06 24.95
CA ALA A 208 27.51 -48.01 23.52
C ALA A 208 28.07 -46.69 22.97
N GLU A 209 29.20 -46.80 22.26
CA GLU A 209 29.81 -45.75 21.46
C GLU A 209 29.00 -45.50 20.18
N TYR A 210 28.83 -44.22 19.80
CA TYR A 210 28.50 -43.80 18.44
C TYR A 210 29.59 -42.84 17.94
N SER A 211 30.06 -43.12 16.73
CA SER A 211 31.26 -42.55 16.09
C SER A 211 31.11 -41.11 15.59
N ALA A 212 32.23 -40.39 15.62
CA ALA A 212 32.39 -38.96 15.40
C ALA A 212 32.29 -38.46 13.93
N GLN A 213 31.08 -38.48 13.34
CA GLN A 213 30.74 -37.65 12.16
C GLN A 213 29.63 -36.61 12.41
N ASP A 214 29.09 -36.54 13.63
CA ASP A 214 27.86 -35.79 13.97
C ASP A 214 28.12 -34.45 14.70
N GLN A 215 29.37 -33.97 14.76
CA GLN A 215 29.69 -32.79 15.59
C GLN A 215 29.10 -31.48 15.05
N GLY A 216 28.91 -31.34 13.73
CA GLY A 216 28.31 -30.15 13.11
C GLY A 216 26.78 -30.07 13.25
N ALA A 217 26.08 -31.17 12.95
CA ALA A 217 24.62 -31.26 13.07
C ALA A 217 24.17 -31.26 14.54
N GLY A 218 24.91 -31.92 15.44
CA GLY A 218 24.68 -31.87 16.88
C GLY A 218 24.82 -30.46 17.47
N TYR A 219 25.82 -29.70 17.05
CA TYR A 219 26.00 -28.30 17.47
C TYR A 219 24.85 -27.40 16.97
N SER A 220 24.47 -27.51 15.69
CA SER A 220 23.38 -26.71 15.13
C SER A 220 22.03 -27.01 15.79
N ARG A 221 21.72 -28.30 16.05
CA ARG A 221 20.51 -28.71 16.78
C ARG A 221 20.47 -28.23 18.23
N GLY A 222 21.64 -28.06 18.87
CA GLY A 222 21.76 -27.46 20.19
C GLY A 222 21.43 -25.97 20.20
N VAL A 223 21.77 -25.26 19.12
CA VAL A 223 21.58 -23.81 18.96
C VAL A 223 20.18 -23.45 18.47
N PHE A 224 19.69 -24.13 17.43
CA PHE A 224 18.36 -23.94 16.85
C PHE A 224 17.38 -24.95 17.43
N GLN A 225 16.67 -24.56 18.48
CA GLN A 225 15.66 -25.39 19.15
C GLN A 225 14.27 -24.83 18.88
N PHE A 226 13.32 -25.71 18.55
CA PHE A 226 11.92 -25.35 18.51
C PHE A 226 11.35 -25.11 19.92
N ALA A 227 10.46 -24.14 20.04
CA ALA A 227 9.59 -23.95 21.18
C ALA A 227 8.14 -24.35 20.81
N HIS A 228 7.42 -24.92 21.79
CA HIS A 228 6.04 -25.37 21.64
C HIS A 228 5.23 -24.89 22.85
N THR A 229 4.60 -23.72 22.76
CA THR A 229 3.93 -23.07 23.91
C THR A 229 2.40 -23.11 23.88
N GLY A 230 1.79 -23.60 22.79
CA GLY A 230 0.33 -23.60 22.60
C GLY A 230 -0.21 -22.26 22.10
N ASP A 231 0.39 -21.14 22.51
CA ASP A 231 0.00 -19.79 22.09
C ASP A 231 0.38 -19.45 20.64
N TYR A 232 1.37 -20.15 20.10
CA TYR A 232 1.85 -19.99 18.72
C TYR A 232 2.23 -21.34 18.11
N PRO A 233 2.22 -21.45 16.76
CA PRO A 233 2.88 -22.50 16.01
C PRO A 233 4.35 -22.64 16.40
N PRO A 234 5.00 -23.79 16.12
CA PRO A 234 6.39 -23.98 16.49
C PRO A 234 7.30 -22.88 15.95
N TYR A 235 8.19 -22.37 16.79
CA TYR A 235 9.06 -21.24 16.46
C TYR A 235 10.44 -21.39 17.09
N LEU A 236 11.38 -20.50 16.76
CA LEU A 236 12.73 -20.55 17.33
C LEU A 236 12.74 -20.13 18.81
N LYS A 237 13.12 -21.05 19.70
CA LYS A 237 13.15 -20.84 21.15
C LYS A 237 14.06 -19.70 21.60
N SER A 238 15.24 -19.57 20.99
CA SER A 238 16.19 -18.51 21.29
C SER A 238 16.98 -18.16 20.04
N ILE A 239 17.03 -16.87 19.71
CA ILE A 239 17.75 -16.38 18.52
C ILE A 239 19.25 -16.33 18.84
N PRO A 240 20.10 -17.06 18.11
CA PRO A 240 21.54 -17.00 18.31
C PRO A 240 22.06 -15.58 18.06
N LYS A 241 23.10 -15.13 18.79
CA LYS A 241 23.63 -13.76 18.70
C LYS A 241 23.91 -13.29 17.26
N LYS A 242 24.41 -14.18 16.40
CA LYS A 242 24.71 -13.88 14.98
C LYS A 242 23.48 -13.61 14.10
N HIS A 243 22.28 -14.00 14.54
CA HIS A 243 21.01 -13.80 13.84
C HIS A 243 20.12 -12.75 14.52
N GLN A 244 20.64 -12.08 15.57
CA GLN A 244 19.91 -11.01 16.24
C GLN A 244 20.09 -9.71 15.47
N THR A 245 18.97 -9.11 15.09
CA THR A 245 18.91 -7.78 14.48
C THR A 245 18.20 -6.83 15.46
N SER A 246 18.75 -5.63 15.66
CA SER A 246 18.11 -4.64 16.54
C SER A 246 16.86 -4.07 15.86
N PRO A 247 15.76 -3.79 16.57
CA PRO A 247 14.62 -3.07 16.01
C PRO A 247 15.00 -1.74 15.34
N PHE A 248 16.07 -1.08 15.79
CA PHE A 248 16.58 0.17 15.17
C PHE A 248 17.33 -0.04 13.86
N ASP A 249 17.75 -1.27 13.57
CA ASP A 249 18.35 -1.65 12.27
C ASP A 249 17.26 -2.09 11.27
N ILE A 250 16.05 -2.36 11.77
CA ILE A 250 14.92 -2.87 11.01
C ILE A 250 13.98 -1.74 10.60
N PHE A 251 13.61 -0.89 11.56
CA PHE A 251 12.70 0.22 11.34
C PHE A 251 13.44 1.55 11.27
N ASP A 252 12.93 2.49 10.47
CA ASP A 252 13.40 3.89 10.50
C ASP A 252 13.32 4.42 11.95
N PHE A 253 14.45 4.85 12.51
CA PHE A 253 14.55 5.25 13.91
C PHE A 253 13.54 6.34 14.29
N GLY A 254 13.35 7.33 13.41
CA GLY A 254 12.42 8.43 13.66
C GLY A 254 10.99 7.94 13.75
N SER A 255 10.56 7.18 12.75
CA SER A 255 9.20 6.64 12.64
C SER A 255 8.92 5.57 13.68
N PHE A 256 9.90 4.72 14.02
CA PHE A 256 9.80 3.72 15.07
C PHE A 256 9.71 4.36 16.46
N ALA A 257 10.54 5.37 16.74
CA ALA A 257 10.47 6.11 18.01
C ALA A 257 9.17 6.89 18.13
N GLU A 258 8.71 7.53 17.05
CA GLU A 258 7.44 8.24 17.01
C GLU A 258 6.27 7.27 17.22
N THR A 259 6.22 6.17 16.45
CA THR A 259 5.19 5.13 16.59
C THR A 259 5.21 4.51 17.98
N THR A 260 6.37 4.09 18.49
CA THR A 260 6.49 3.53 19.85
C THR A 260 6.01 4.52 20.92
N ALA A 261 6.36 5.81 20.79
CA ALA A 261 5.82 6.83 21.67
C ALA A 261 4.29 6.95 21.53
N MET A 262 3.73 6.87 20.32
CA MET A 262 2.28 6.85 20.09
C MET A 262 1.57 5.64 20.70
N LEU A 263 2.17 4.46 20.64
CA LEU A 263 1.54 3.20 21.05
C LEU A 263 1.60 2.98 22.56
N PHE A 264 2.69 3.44 23.21
CA PHE A 264 2.99 3.11 24.61
C PHE A 264 2.96 4.30 25.57
N VAL A 265 2.90 5.55 25.09
CA VAL A 265 2.69 6.73 25.93
C VAL A 265 1.21 7.16 25.88
N ASN A 266 0.65 7.59 27.00
CA ASN A 266 -0.74 8.06 27.04
C ASN A 266 -0.91 9.25 26.06
N PRO A 267 -1.81 9.14 25.06
CA PRO A 267 -2.05 10.22 24.09
C PRO A 267 -2.40 11.56 24.73
N ASP A 268 -3.06 11.56 25.89
CA ASP A 268 -3.44 12.79 26.62
C ASP A 268 -2.23 13.52 27.22
N LEU A 269 -1.11 12.83 27.43
CA LEU A 269 0.16 13.46 27.86
C LEU A 269 0.87 14.16 26.70
N LEU A 270 0.49 13.87 25.45
CA LEU A 270 1.14 14.36 24.24
C LEU A 270 0.11 15.05 23.33
N THR A 271 -0.15 16.33 23.58
CA THR A 271 -1.07 17.20 22.81
C THR A 271 -0.81 17.22 21.30
N LYS A 272 0.40 16.86 20.85
CA LYS A 272 0.72 16.69 19.41
C LYS A 272 0.12 15.40 18.83
N LEU A 273 0.06 14.32 19.61
CA LEU A 273 -0.43 13.01 19.17
C LEU A 273 -1.96 12.95 19.13
N ARG A 274 -2.64 13.64 20.05
CA ARG A 274 -4.10 13.83 19.99
C ARG A 274 -4.57 14.48 18.67
N LYS A 275 -3.69 15.23 17.98
CA LYS A 275 -3.97 15.81 16.66
C LYS A 275 -3.80 14.85 15.48
N LEU A 276 -3.46 13.59 15.71
CA LEU A 276 -3.36 12.55 14.66
C LEU A 276 -4.62 11.68 14.60
N ALA A 277 -5.28 11.43 15.74
CA ALA A 277 -6.61 10.82 15.77
C ALA A 277 -7.75 11.85 15.78
N PRO A 278 -8.94 11.53 15.22
CA PRO A 278 -10.13 12.36 15.42
C PRO A 278 -10.42 12.50 16.91
N ASP A 279 -10.80 13.71 17.31
CA ASP A 279 -11.15 14.07 18.69
C ASP A 279 -12.50 14.78 18.65
N TRP A 280 -13.54 13.99 18.34
CA TRP A 280 -14.87 14.54 18.13
C TRP A 280 -15.71 14.37 19.38
N ASN A 281 -16.00 15.50 20.02
CA ASN A 281 -16.97 15.57 21.11
C ASN A 281 -18.41 15.88 20.64
N THR A 282 -18.69 16.08 19.33
CA THR A 282 -19.98 15.86 18.58
C THR A 282 -20.03 16.59 17.21
N THR A 283 -20.83 16.06 16.26
CA THR A 283 -21.18 16.55 14.88
C THR A 283 -20.08 16.58 13.80
N GLY A 284 -19.23 15.56 13.72
CA GLY A 284 -18.40 15.33 12.52
C GLY A 284 -19.17 14.64 11.40
N THR A 285 -18.71 14.79 10.17
CA THR A 285 -19.18 14.07 8.97
C THR A 285 -18.09 13.17 8.42
N MET A 286 -18.44 12.21 7.57
CA MET A 286 -17.47 11.36 6.88
C MET A 286 -16.57 12.20 5.95
N GLN A 287 -17.08 13.31 5.43
CA GLN A 287 -16.28 14.29 4.68
C GLN A 287 -15.23 14.99 5.57
N ASP A 288 -15.50 15.18 6.86
CA ASP A 288 -14.51 15.73 7.79
C ASP A 288 -13.35 14.75 8.02
N LEU A 289 -13.59 13.42 8.07
CA LEU A 289 -12.50 12.42 8.14
C LEU A 289 -11.63 12.45 6.87
N VAL A 290 -12.25 12.57 5.70
CA VAL A 290 -11.54 12.69 4.43
C VAL A 290 -10.71 13.97 4.41
N SER A 291 -11.32 15.11 4.73
CA SER A 291 -10.65 16.42 4.75
C SER A 291 -9.51 16.46 5.76
N ARG A 292 -9.69 15.80 6.91
CA ARG A 292 -8.63 15.64 7.91
C ARG A 292 -7.43 14.89 7.33
N THR A 293 -7.67 13.79 6.64
CA THR A 293 -6.61 12.98 6.00
C THR A 293 -5.77 13.83 5.06
N SER A 294 -6.43 14.66 4.23
CA SER A 294 -5.77 15.62 3.33
C SER A 294 -5.07 16.79 4.05
N SER A 295 -5.48 17.14 5.26
CA SER A 295 -4.88 18.26 6.03
C SER A 295 -3.69 17.83 6.90
N CYS A 296 -3.70 16.59 7.41
CA CYS A 296 -2.59 16.00 8.16
C CYS A 296 -1.39 15.68 7.25
N SER A 297 -1.62 15.47 5.94
CA SER A 297 -0.58 15.18 4.96
C SER A 297 0.34 16.37 4.65
N ALA A 298 -0.09 17.61 4.90
CA ALA A 298 0.70 18.82 4.66
C ALA A 298 2.01 18.91 5.49
N ARG A 299 2.30 17.93 6.36
CA ARG A 299 3.57 17.90 7.11
C ARG A 299 4.34 16.57 7.16
N ARG A 300 3.83 15.40 6.73
CA ARG A 300 4.62 14.11 6.73
C ARG A 300 3.94 12.79 6.28
N ALA A 301 2.66 12.72 5.91
CA ALA A 301 2.01 11.42 5.64
C ALA A 301 2.08 11.01 4.15
N ALA A 302 2.45 9.76 3.88
CA ALA A 302 2.40 9.14 2.56
C ALA A 302 0.97 9.04 2.02
N LEU A 303 0.81 9.02 0.68
CA LEU A 303 -0.50 8.93 0.01
C LEU A 303 -1.24 7.66 0.44
N ASN A 304 -2.54 7.76 0.68
CA ASN A 304 -3.40 6.62 1.02
C ASN A 304 -4.76 6.71 0.30
N VAL A 305 -5.57 5.66 0.37
CA VAL A 305 -6.86 5.57 -0.33
C VAL A 305 -7.84 6.70 0.05
N GLY A 306 -7.74 7.24 1.27
CA GLY A 306 -8.57 8.35 1.74
C GLY A 306 -8.32 9.68 1.03
N HIS A 307 -7.24 9.79 0.23
CA HIS A 307 -6.99 10.95 -0.63
C HIS A 307 -7.82 10.92 -1.93
N ARG A 308 -8.52 9.82 -2.20
CA ARG A 308 -9.41 9.71 -3.35
C ARG A 308 -10.81 10.17 -2.98
N GLU A 309 -11.47 10.93 -3.84
CA GLU A 309 -12.87 11.32 -3.64
C GLU A 309 -13.85 10.13 -3.76
N ASP A 310 -13.43 9.03 -4.40
CA ASP A 310 -14.22 7.84 -4.73
C ASP A 310 -13.87 6.61 -3.89
N TRP A 311 -13.13 6.76 -2.78
CA TRP A 311 -12.64 5.64 -1.97
C TRP A 311 -13.75 4.67 -1.50
N TYR A 312 -14.96 5.19 -1.28
CA TYR A 312 -16.10 4.45 -0.77
C TYR A 312 -16.90 3.74 -1.87
N THR A 313 -16.51 3.84 -3.13
CA THR A 313 -17.26 3.25 -4.25
C THR A 313 -17.18 1.72 -4.26
N ASP A 314 -18.07 1.09 -5.00
CA ASP A 314 -18.14 -0.36 -5.19
C ASP A 314 -16.95 -0.85 -5.99
N GLU A 315 -16.51 -0.05 -6.97
CA GLU A 315 -15.34 -0.27 -7.80
C GLU A 315 -14.07 -0.36 -6.95
N VAL A 316 -13.81 0.64 -6.09
CA VAL A 316 -12.61 0.65 -5.21
C VAL A 316 -12.66 -0.45 -4.15
N PHE A 317 -13.85 -0.79 -3.64
CA PHE A 317 -14.01 -1.90 -2.69
C PHE A 317 -13.75 -3.26 -3.33
N ALA A 318 -14.32 -3.52 -4.51
CA ALA A 318 -14.14 -4.79 -5.19
C ALA A 318 -12.73 -4.94 -5.77
N GLN A 319 -12.13 -3.86 -6.27
CA GLN A 319 -10.76 -3.88 -6.78
C GLN A 319 -9.74 -4.33 -5.72
N GLN A 320 -9.97 -4.02 -4.44
CA GLN A 320 -9.12 -4.49 -3.34
C GLN A 320 -9.05 -6.02 -3.22
N GLN A 321 -10.03 -6.76 -3.76
CA GLN A 321 -9.98 -8.23 -3.76
C GLN A 321 -8.98 -8.79 -4.77
N PHE A 322 -8.54 -7.99 -5.77
CA PHE A 322 -7.51 -8.38 -6.74
C PHE A 322 -6.17 -7.68 -6.53
N THR A 323 -6.18 -6.42 -6.08
CA THR A 323 -4.97 -5.59 -6.00
C THR A 323 -4.82 -4.87 -4.66
N GLY A 324 -5.59 -5.31 -3.65
CA GLY A 324 -5.48 -4.81 -2.29
C GLY A 324 -4.39 -5.53 -1.48
N THR A 325 -4.52 -5.47 -0.16
CA THR A 325 -3.62 -6.15 0.78
C THR A 325 -3.83 -7.66 0.88
N ASN A 326 -4.99 -8.16 0.45
CA ASN A 326 -5.31 -9.58 0.46
C ASN A 326 -5.84 -10.05 -0.92
N PRO A 327 -4.96 -10.15 -1.93
CA PRO A 327 -5.36 -10.54 -3.28
C PRO A 327 -5.46 -12.07 -3.49
N THR A 328 -5.18 -12.88 -2.46
CA THR A 328 -4.95 -14.33 -2.60
C THR A 328 -6.07 -15.20 -2.04
N THR A 329 -7.21 -14.63 -1.65
CA THR A 329 -8.30 -15.38 -0.99
C THR A 329 -9.63 -15.37 -1.72
N ILE A 330 -9.86 -14.40 -2.62
CA ILE A 330 -11.04 -14.40 -3.49
C ILE A 330 -11.01 -15.61 -4.42
N LYS A 331 -12.16 -16.26 -4.58
CA LYS A 331 -12.31 -17.48 -5.38
C LYS A 331 -13.68 -17.56 -6.05
N VAL A 332 -13.81 -18.40 -7.08
CA VAL A 332 -15.10 -18.71 -7.70
C VAL A 332 -16.05 -19.23 -6.62
N ALA A 333 -17.27 -18.67 -6.59
CA ALA A 333 -18.27 -18.98 -5.59
C ALA A 333 -18.74 -20.44 -5.75
N PRO A 334 -18.59 -21.30 -4.73
CA PRO A 334 -19.19 -22.62 -4.73
C PRO A 334 -20.70 -22.56 -4.97
N LYS A 335 -21.26 -23.54 -5.68
CA LYS A 335 -22.70 -23.60 -6.01
C LYS A 335 -23.61 -23.42 -4.78
N LYS A 336 -23.22 -24.02 -3.63
CA LYS A 336 -23.95 -23.88 -2.36
C LYS A 336 -24.16 -22.41 -1.96
N TRP A 337 -23.14 -21.56 -2.17
CA TRP A 337 -23.20 -20.16 -1.80
C TRP A 337 -24.10 -19.38 -2.76
N VAL A 338 -23.95 -19.62 -4.07
CA VAL A 338 -24.82 -19.01 -5.09
C VAL A 338 -26.30 -19.35 -4.81
N GLU A 339 -26.60 -20.59 -4.47
CA GLU A 339 -27.96 -21.05 -4.12
C GLU A 339 -28.48 -20.38 -2.83
N SER A 340 -27.67 -20.30 -1.78
CA SER A 340 -28.06 -19.62 -0.53
C SER A 340 -28.34 -18.14 -0.75
N PHE A 341 -27.46 -17.41 -1.45
CA PHE A 341 -27.70 -16.01 -1.82
C PHE A 341 -28.95 -15.85 -2.68
N LYS A 342 -29.18 -16.75 -3.65
CA LYS A 342 -30.39 -16.73 -4.48
C LYS A 342 -31.65 -16.89 -3.65
N LYS A 343 -31.68 -17.81 -2.67
CA LYS A 343 -32.83 -18.01 -1.78
C LYS A 343 -33.12 -16.77 -0.93
N VAL A 344 -32.09 -16.15 -0.36
CA VAL A 344 -32.25 -14.89 0.40
C VAL A 344 -32.70 -13.74 -0.52
N ALA A 345 -32.17 -13.66 -1.75
CA ALA A 345 -32.59 -12.66 -2.74
C ALA A 345 -34.08 -12.80 -3.08
N VAL A 346 -34.59 -14.02 -3.26
CA VAL A 346 -36.03 -14.29 -3.48
C VAL A 346 -36.84 -13.83 -2.27
N ALA A 347 -36.43 -14.17 -1.05
CA ALA A 347 -37.13 -13.76 0.18
C ALA A 347 -37.18 -12.24 0.34
N GLN A 348 -36.11 -11.53 -0.04
CA GLN A 348 -36.01 -10.06 -0.03
C GLN A 348 -36.58 -9.40 -1.30
N ARG A 349 -37.20 -10.17 -2.20
CA ARG A 349 -37.79 -9.68 -3.48
C ARG A 349 -36.79 -8.99 -4.41
N ARG A 350 -35.51 -9.39 -4.37
CA ARG A 350 -34.43 -8.93 -5.24
C ARG A 350 -34.34 -9.75 -6.54
N GLY A 351 -35.40 -9.71 -7.33
CA GLY A 351 -35.48 -10.44 -8.60
C GLY A 351 -34.45 -9.98 -9.65
N ASP A 352 -33.91 -8.78 -9.51
CA ASP A 352 -32.77 -8.26 -10.28
C ASP A 352 -31.48 -9.04 -10.00
N VAL A 353 -31.17 -9.29 -8.73
CA VAL A 353 -29.99 -10.09 -8.34
C VAL A 353 -30.17 -11.55 -8.75
N VAL A 354 -31.38 -12.11 -8.57
CA VAL A 354 -31.68 -13.49 -9.00
C VAL A 354 -31.35 -13.70 -10.48
N ARG A 355 -31.72 -12.74 -11.36
CA ARG A 355 -31.40 -12.82 -12.80
C ARG A 355 -29.90 -12.82 -13.06
N VAL A 356 -29.11 -12.03 -12.32
CA VAL A 356 -27.65 -12.04 -12.45
C VAL A 356 -27.08 -13.40 -12.06
N LEU A 357 -27.50 -13.93 -10.90
CA LEU A 357 -27.03 -15.22 -10.41
C LEU A 357 -27.45 -16.41 -11.30
N GLU A 358 -28.58 -16.31 -12.00
CA GLU A 358 -29.01 -17.31 -12.99
C GLU A 358 -28.27 -17.20 -14.32
N GLY A 359 -27.87 -15.99 -14.72
CA GLY A 359 -27.22 -15.73 -16.01
C GLY A 359 -25.69 -15.81 -16.02
N ALA A 360 -25.05 -15.74 -14.86
CA ALA A 360 -23.60 -15.61 -14.74
C ALA A 360 -22.96 -16.62 -13.77
N THR A 361 -23.51 -17.83 -13.66
CA THR A 361 -23.12 -18.82 -12.64
C THR A 361 -21.62 -19.16 -12.60
N GLU A 362 -20.90 -19.00 -13.70
CA GLU A 362 -19.45 -19.29 -13.81
C GLU A 362 -18.55 -18.08 -13.51
N ASN A 363 -19.12 -16.87 -13.43
CA ASN A 363 -18.41 -15.61 -13.18
C ASN A 363 -18.80 -14.98 -11.83
N VAL A 364 -19.30 -15.79 -10.90
CA VAL A 364 -19.59 -15.35 -9.52
C VAL A 364 -18.41 -15.71 -8.64
N TYR A 365 -17.90 -14.72 -7.92
CA TYR A 365 -16.79 -14.87 -6.98
C TYR A 365 -17.28 -14.63 -5.55
N ILE A 366 -16.54 -15.16 -4.59
CA ILE A 366 -16.83 -15.05 -3.16
C ILE A 366 -15.57 -14.71 -2.39
N GLN A 367 -15.77 -13.85 -1.40
CA GLN A 367 -14.87 -13.65 -0.28
C GLN A 367 -15.57 -14.21 0.97
N ASP A 368 -15.03 -15.31 1.50
CA ASP A 368 -15.71 -16.16 2.49
C ASP A 368 -14.95 -16.16 3.82
N TYR A 369 -15.53 -15.54 4.84
CA TYR A 369 -15.01 -15.51 6.21
C TYR A 369 -15.92 -16.24 7.20
N SER A 370 -16.85 -17.09 6.70
CA SER A 370 -17.86 -17.79 7.51
C SER A 370 -17.28 -18.82 8.48
N ASP A 371 -16.05 -19.23 8.27
CA ASP A 371 -15.29 -20.22 9.02
C ASP A 371 -14.65 -19.67 10.30
N PHE A 372 -14.69 -18.35 10.56
CA PHE A 372 -14.06 -17.75 11.74
C PHE A 372 -14.50 -18.41 13.04
N ARG A 373 -15.80 -18.70 13.19
CA ARG A 373 -16.32 -19.33 14.42
C ARG A 373 -15.82 -20.75 14.60
N ASP A 374 -15.78 -21.53 13.52
CA ASP A 374 -15.27 -22.89 13.53
C ASP A 374 -13.77 -22.90 13.87
N LEU A 375 -12.98 -22.02 13.24
CA LEU A 375 -11.54 -21.89 13.48
C LEU A 375 -11.20 -21.38 14.88
N MET A 376 -12.07 -20.53 15.46
CA MET A 376 -11.92 -20.00 16.81
C MET A 376 -12.50 -20.92 17.89
N GLY A 377 -13.27 -21.95 17.51
CA GLY A 377 -13.92 -22.88 18.43
C GLY A 377 -15.04 -22.24 19.26
N VAL A 378 -15.80 -21.31 18.68
CA VAL A 378 -16.90 -20.59 19.35
C VAL A 378 -18.27 -20.98 18.80
N ASP A 379 -19.34 -20.73 19.57
CA ASP A 379 -20.70 -21.05 19.14
C ASP A 379 -21.10 -20.22 17.90
N PRO A 380 -21.81 -20.79 16.90
CA PRO A 380 -22.27 -20.07 15.70
C PRO A 380 -23.02 -18.76 15.97
N ARG A 381 -23.66 -18.60 17.14
CA ARG A 381 -24.42 -17.41 17.52
C ARG A 381 -23.70 -16.52 18.52
N GLU A 382 -22.49 -16.88 18.94
CA GLU A 382 -21.68 -16.04 19.80
C GLU A 382 -21.32 -14.74 19.08
N GLU A 383 -21.54 -13.61 19.75
CA GLU A 383 -21.17 -12.30 19.22
C GLU A 383 -19.67 -12.07 19.45
N PHE A 384 -18.95 -11.73 18.38
CA PHE A 384 -17.55 -11.31 18.50
C PHE A 384 -17.49 -9.91 19.11
N MET A 385 -17.29 -9.85 20.42
CA MET A 385 -17.14 -8.59 21.15
C MET A 385 -16.07 -8.70 22.23
N THR A 386 -15.16 -7.72 22.25
CA THR A 386 -14.17 -7.56 23.32
C THR A 386 -13.97 -6.08 23.63
N GLU A 387 -14.05 -5.70 24.91
CA GLU A 387 -13.82 -4.33 25.38
C GLU A 387 -14.58 -3.23 24.59
N GLY A 388 -15.79 -3.53 24.09
CA GLY A 388 -16.60 -2.60 23.30
C GLY A 388 -16.24 -2.50 21.82
N ARG A 389 -15.32 -3.34 21.33
CA ARG A 389 -15.02 -3.55 19.90
C ARG A 389 -15.75 -4.80 19.40
N TYR A 390 -16.23 -4.76 18.16
CA TYR A 390 -17.01 -5.82 17.54
C TYR A 390 -16.30 -6.37 16.30
N GLY A 391 -16.24 -7.70 16.19
CA GLY A 391 -15.73 -8.43 15.03
C GLY A 391 -16.83 -8.79 14.04
N CYS A 392 -16.44 -9.31 12.88
CA CYS A 392 -17.36 -9.77 11.84
C CYS A 392 -16.84 -11.07 11.21
N SER A 393 -17.74 -12.00 10.88
CA SER A 393 -17.48 -13.17 10.03
C SER A 393 -18.28 -13.04 8.74
N SER A 394 -17.90 -12.06 7.91
CA SER A 394 -18.67 -11.65 6.72
C SER A 394 -18.60 -12.68 5.59
N VAL A 395 -19.57 -12.62 4.68
CA VAL A 395 -19.50 -13.31 3.38
C VAL A 395 -19.92 -12.35 2.29
N ALA A 396 -19.03 -12.06 1.34
CA ALA A 396 -19.27 -11.12 0.25
C ALA A 396 -19.29 -11.82 -1.11
N LEU A 397 -20.32 -11.54 -1.91
CA LEU A 397 -20.51 -12.11 -3.24
C LEU A 397 -20.25 -11.05 -4.31
N PHE A 398 -19.53 -11.43 -5.35
CA PHE A 398 -19.13 -10.56 -6.45
C PHE A 398 -19.49 -11.19 -7.79
N HIS A 399 -19.67 -10.36 -8.81
CA HIS A 399 -19.84 -10.77 -10.20
C HIS A 399 -18.73 -10.14 -11.04
N LEU A 400 -17.98 -10.97 -11.74
CA LEU A 400 -16.97 -10.53 -12.70
C LEU A 400 -17.65 -10.27 -14.04
N GLU A 401 -17.75 -9.00 -14.43
CA GLU A 401 -18.35 -8.61 -15.69
C GLU A 401 -17.44 -8.98 -16.88
N ALA A 402 -18.01 -9.06 -18.08
CA ALA A 402 -17.29 -9.46 -19.29
C ALA A 402 -16.13 -8.52 -19.64
N GLU A 403 -16.19 -7.26 -19.20
CA GLU A 403 -15.13 -6.27 -19.36
C GLU A 403 -13.98 -6.40 -18.33
N GLY A 404 -14.03 -7.38 -17.42
CA GLY A 404 -13.01 -7.60 -16.39
C GLY A 404 -13.28 -6.90 -15.07
N LYS A 405 -14.40 -6.17 -14.96
CA LYS A 405 -14.78 -5.42 -13.76
C LYS A 405 -15.44 -6.30 -12.71
N LEU A 406 -14.85 -6.37 -11.52
CA LEU A 406 -15.44 -7.06 -10.38
C LEU A 406 -16.47 -6.14 -9.69
N HIS A 407 -17.73 -6.58 -9.63
CA HIS A 407 -18.83 -5.81 -9.02
C HIS A 407 -19.37 -6.52 -7.77
N PRO A 408 -19.47 -5.85 -6.60
CA PRO A 408 -20.00 -6.47 -5.38
C PRO A 408 -21.52 -6.53 -5.42
N LEU A 409 -22.09 -7.73 -5.26
CA LEU A 409 -23.54 -7.98 -5.36
C LEU A 409 -24.25 -8.06 -4.01
N ALA A 410 -23.62 -8.69 -3.02
CA ALA A 410 -24.24 -8.96 -1.73
C ALA A 410 -23.20 -9.09 -0.63
N ILE A 411 -23.59 -8.71 0.59
CA ILE A 411 -22.75 -8.89 1.78
C ILE A 411 -23.64 -9.41 2.91
N THR A 412 -23.25 -10.52 3.51
CA THR A 412 -23.71 -10.96 4.83
C THR A 412 -22.76 -10.37 5.87
N LEU A 413 -23.29 -9.62 6.84
CA LEU A 413 -22.47 -8.85 7.79
C LEU A 413 -21.69 -9.75 8.75
N ASP A 414 -22.36 -10.79 9.26
CA ASP A 414 -21.81 -11.75 10.20
C ASP A 414 -22.57 -13.07 10.02
N TYR A 415 -21.86 -14.10 9.58
CA TYR A 415 -22.45 -15.40 9.28
C TYR A 415 -22.58 -16.23 10.56
N VAL A 416 -23.81 -16.52 10.97
CA VAL A 416 -24.13 -17.22 12.22
C VAL A 416 -24.57 -18.68 12.01
N GLY A 417 -23.98 -19.34 11.03
CA GLY A 417 -24.24 -20.76 10.70
C GLY A 417 -25.20 -20.98 9.52
N THR A 418 -26.14 -20.07 9.28
CA THR A 418 -26.97 -20.06 8.05
C THR A 418 -27.18 -18.63 7.54
N MET A 419 -27.36 -18.47 6.22
CA MET A 419 -27.63 -17.16 5.63
C MET A 419 -29.00 -16.59 6.04
N GLU A 420 -30.00 -17.44 6.26
CA GLU A 420 -31.35 -17.02 6.63
C GLU A 420 -31.44 -16.46 8.05
N GLU A 421 -30.59 -16.93 8.96
CA GLU A 421 -30.47 -16.39 10.32
C GLU A 421 -29.49 -15.21 10.38
N SER A 422 -28.73 -14.96 9.31
CA SER A 422 -27.77 -13.87 9.22
C SER A 422 -28.39 -12.61 8.60
N VAL A 423 -27.76 -11.46 8.81
CA VAL A 423 -28.16 -10.21 8.14
C VAL A 423 -27.42 -10.07 6.81
N THR A 424 -28.13 -10.29 5.71
CA THR A 424 -27.62 -10.10 4.35
C THR A 424 -28.26 -8.91 3.68
N ILE A 425 -27.45 -8.03 3.10
CA ILE A 425 -27.90 -6.93 2.24
C ILE A 425 -27.43 -7.16 0.81
N PHE A 426 -28.31 -6.88 -0.15
CA PHE A 426 -27.99 -6.87 -1.57
C PHE A 426 -27.73 -5.44 -2.04
N ASN A 427 -26.66 -5.26 -2.79
CA ASN A 427 -26.32 -3.99 -3.42
C ASN A 427 -27.51 -3.48 -4.25
N ARG A 428 -27.85 -2.19 -4.16
CA ARG A 428 -28.90 -1.56 -4.99
C ARG A 428 -28.50 -1.49 -6.47
N ARG A 429 -27.22 -1.73 -6.77
CA ARG A 429 -26.60 -1.77 -8.09
C ARG A 429 -26.20 -3.21 -8.40
N THR A 430 -26.56 -3.71 -9.59
CA THR A 430 -26.23 -5.08 -10.03
C THR A 430 -25.14 -5.11 -11.11
N THR A 431 -24.59 -3.94 -11.47
CA THR A 431 -23.51 -3.77 -12.45
C THR A 431 -22.74 -2.49 -12.16
N SER A 432 -21.46 -2.46 -12.54
CA SER A 432 -20.58 -1.29 -12.42
C SER A 432 -21.01 -0.11 -13.30
N LYS A 433 -21.94 -0.33 -14.26
CA LYS A 433 -22.45 0.73 -15.16
C LYS A 433 -23.61 1.53 -14.56
N SER A 434 -24.03 1.22 -13.33
CA SER A 434 -25.21 1.84 -12.72
C SER A 434 -24.94 3.26 -12.22
N PRO A 435 -25.69 4.30 -12.66
CA PRO A 435 -25.43 5.71 -12.31
C PRO A 435 -25.94 6.12 -10.91
N ARG A 436 -26.16 5.17 -10.00
CA ARG A 436 -26.76 5.47 -8.68
C ARG A 436 -25.70 6.07 -7.75
N ASN A 437 -26.08 7.13 -7.03
CA ASN A 437 -25.24 7.72 -5.98
C ASN A 437 -24.86 6.64 -4.94
N GLN A 438 -23.56 6.51 -4.69
CA GLN A 438 -22.99 5.55 -3.75
C GLN A 438 -22.58 6.21 -2.42
N ALA A 439 -22.42 7.54 -2.38
CA ALA A 439 -21.93 8.27 -1.22
C ALA A 439 -22.90 8.18 -0.03
N ASP A 440 -24.20 8.34 -0.31
CA ASP A 440 -25.27 8.36 0.69
C ASP A 440 -25.91 6.98 0.92
N ASP A 441 -25.34 5.91 0.35
CA ASP A 441 -25.82 4.54 0.51
C ASP A 441 -25.28 3.92 1.82
N TRP A 442 -25.58 4.58 2.94
CA TRP A 442 -25.02 4.29 4.26
C TRP A 442 -25.17 2.82 4.70
N PRO A 443 -26.34 2.15 4.54
CA PRO A 443 -26.46 0.73 4.86
C PRO A 443 -25.47 -0.16 4.09
N TRP A 444 -25.26 0.15 2.80
CA TRP A 444 -24.32 -0.60 1.97
C TRP A 444 -22.86 -0.29 2.31
N ARG A 445 -22.55 0.98 2.61
CA ARG A 445 -21.21 1.37 3.08
C ARG A 445 -20.85 0.71 4.42
N TYR A 446 -21.81 0.61 5.35
CA TYR A 446 -21.63 -0.15 6.59
C TYR A 446 -21.36 -1.63 6.32
N ALA A 447 -22.10 -2.24 5.40
CA ALA A 447 -21.87 -3.64 5.02
C ALA A 447 -20.47 -3.87 4.44
N LYS A 448 -19.98 -2.95 3.62
CA LYS A 448 -18.58 -2.98 3.13
C LYS A 448 -17.57 -2.86 4.28
N MET A 449 -17.85 -2.04 5.30
CA MET A 449 -17.01 -1.98 6.51
C MET A 449 -16.98 -3.32 7.25
N CYS A 450 -18.11 -4.01 7.43
CA CYS A 450 -18.13 -5.35 8.04
C CYS A 450 -17.24 -6.34 7.25
N ALA A 451 -17.37 -6.34 5.92
CA ALA A 451 -16.53 -7.18 5.06
C ALA A 451 -15.03 -6.85 5.21
N GLN A 452 -14.69 -5.57 5.34
CA GLN A 452 -13.32 -5.12 5.56
C GLN A 452 -12.76 -5.46 6.95
N VAL A 453 -13.60 -5.50 8.00
CA VAL A 453 -13.21 -5.98 9.33
C VAL A 453 -12.83 -7.46 9.27
N SER A 454 -13.64 -8.27 8.58
CA SER A 454 -13.32 -9.68 8.36
C SER A 454 -12.06 -9.85 7.49
N ASP A 455 -11.94 -9.07 6.42
CA ASP A 455 -10.75 -9.10 5.55
C ASP A 455 -9.49 -8.71 6.31
N TRP A 456 -9.54 -7.69 7.17
CA TRP A 456 -8.41 -7.30 8.01
C TRP A 456 -7.93 -8.45 8.89
N MET A 457 -8.85 -9.16 9.56
CA MET A 457 -8.48 -10.29 10.43
C MET A 457 -7.85 -11.44 9.64
N ARG A 458 -8.46 -11.81 8.50
CA ARG A 458 -7.92 -12.86 7.62
C ARG A 458 -6.56 -12.45 7.06
N HIS A 459 -6.46 -11.22 6.57
CA HIS A 459 -5.26 -10.65 5.98
C HIS A 459 -4.12 -10.63 6.98
N GLU A 460 -4.27 -9.95 8.12
CA GLU A 460 -3.16 -9.73 9.06
C GLU A 460 -2.75 -11.02 9.77
N VAL A 461 -3.72 -11.84 10.20
CA VAL A 461 -3.40 -13.01 11.03
C VAL A 461 -3.09 -14.25 10.19
N ALA A 462 -3.90 -14.55 9.16
CA ALA A 462 -3.68 -15.75 8.37
C ALA A 462 -2.72 -15.50 7.19
N ILE A 463 -3.03 -14.53 6.32
CA ILE A 463 -2.31 -14.37 5.05
C ILE A 463 -0.94 -13.71 5.22
N HIS A 464 -0.84 -12.72 6.10
CA HIS A 464 0.40 -12.02 6.39
C HIS A 464 1.18 -12.77 7.46
N LEU A 465 0.73 -12.78 8.72
CA LEU A 465 1.51 -13.36 9.81
C LEU A 465 1.74 -14.88 9.66
N VAL A 466 0.70 -15.68 9.44
CA VAL A 466 0.87 -17.15 9.38
C VAL A 466 1.53 -17.58 8.08
N ASN A 467 0.94 -17.26 6.93
CA ASN A 467 1.34 -17.81 5.64
C ASN A 467 2.70 -17.30 5.15
N THR A 468 3.21 -16.18 5.68
CA THR A 468 4.58 -15.74 5.41
C THR A 468 5.48 -15.93 6.62
N HIS A 469 5.31 -15.15 7.69
CA HIS A 469 6.27 -15.11 8.80
C HIS A 469 6.43 -16.46 9.52
N LEU A 470 5.32 -17.03 10.01
CA LEU A 470 5.40 -18.18 10.92
C LEU A 470 5.71 -19.48 10.18
N VAL A 471 5.18 -19.66 8.98
CA VAL A 471 5.53 -20.78 8.11
C VAL A 471 7.00 -20.69 7.68
N GLU A 472 7.49 -19.52 7.25
CA GLU A 472 8.89 -19.35 6.86
C GLU A 472 9.85 -19.57 8.05
N GLU A 473 9.50 -19.15 9.27
CA GLU A 473 10.35 -19.42 10.45
C GLU A 473 10.54 -20.91 10.70
N VAL A 474 9.53 -21.74 10.47
CA VAL A 474 9.66 -23.19 10.59
C VAL A 474 10.65 -23.74 9.57
N ILE A 475 10.61 -23.24 8.33
CA ILE A 475 11.57 -23.57 7.28
C ILE A 475 12.99 -23.17 7.68
N ILE A 476 13.19 -21.94 8.15
CA ILE A 476 14.49 -21.44 8.60
C ILE A 476 15.08 -22.33 9.70
N VAL A 477 14.29 -22.62 10.73
CA VAL A 477 14.75 -23.41 11.88
C VAL A 477 15.04 -24.85 11.45
N ALA A 478 14.17 -25.47 10.65
CA ALA A 478 14.39 -26.83 10.14
C ALA A 478 15.63 -26.90 9.25
N ALA A 479 15.85 -25.92 8.37
CA ALA A 479 16.99 -25.88 7.47
C ALA A 479 18.32 -25.79 8.25
N HIS A 480 18.40 -24.90 9.25
CA HIS A 480 19.57 -24.83 10.12
C HIS A 480 19.83 -26.13 10.90
N ARG A 481 18.80 -26.91 11.22
CA ARG A 481 18.91 -28.15 12.00
C ARG A 481 19.27 -29.39 11.16
N THR A 482 19.15 -29.33 9.84
CA THR A 482 19.18 -30.52 8.96
C THR A 482 20.12 -30.40 7.76
N PHE A 483 20.38 -29.19 7.25
CA PHE A 483 21.37 -28.98 6.20
C PHE A 483 22.73 -28.60 6.78
N ASP A 484 23.79 -29.08 6.13
CA ASP A 484 25.11 -28.47 6.29
C ASP A 484 25.09 -27.06 5.70
N PRO A 485 25.74 -26.04 6.31
CA PRO A 485 25.76 -24.68 5.76
C PRO A 485 26.38 -24.55 4.35
N THR A 486 27.12 -25.56 3.88
CA THR A 486 27.67 -25.63 2.52
C THR A 486 26.72 -26.31 1.52
N HIS A 487 25.63 -26.92 1.99
CA HIS A 487 24.63 -27.57 1.14
C HIS A 487 24.01 -26.56 0.15
N ILE A 488 23.81 -26.97 -1.11
CA ILE A 488 23.36 -26.05 -2.16
C ILE A 488 22.00 -25.42 -1.85
N ILE A 489 21.07 -26.19 -1.30
CA ILE A 489 19.75 -25.71 -0.89
C ILE A 489 19.86 -24.67 0.23
N PHE A 490 20.73 -24.91 1.21
CA PHE A 490 20.97 -23.95 2.29
C PHE A 490 21.56 -22.65 1.73
N LYS A 491 22.57 -22.74 0.86
CA LYS A 491 23.17 -21.57 0.21
C LYS A 491 22.21 -20.79 -0.69
N LEU A 492 21.26 -21.47 -1.30
CA LEU A 492 20.25 -20.85 -2.14
C LEU A 492 19.19 -20.11 -1.32
N LEU A 493 18.80 -20.64 -0.16
CA LEU A 493 17.74 -20.06 0.68
C LEU A 493 18.25 -19.06 1.74
N GLU A 494 19.48 -19.22 2.24
CA GLU A 494 20.06 -18.41 3.32
C GLU A 494 19.91 -16.88 3.12
N PRO A 495 20.12 -16.31 1.90
CA PRO A 495 19.92 -14.87 1.68
C PRO A 495 18.49 -14.37 1.96
N HIS A 496 17.50 -15.24 1.81
CA HIS A 496 16.07 -14.94 1.92
C HIS A 496 15.53 -15.00 3.36
N TRP A 497 16.38 -15.22 4.36
CA TRP A 497 15.98 -15.39 5.77
C TRP A 497 16.45 -14.27 6.69
N THR A 498 17.08 -13.25 6.10
CA THR A 498 17.67 -12.14 6.83
C THR A 498 16.59 -11.45 7.69
N THR A 499 16.90 -11.20 8.96
CA THR A 499 16.04 -10.47 9.92
C THR A 499 14.75 -11.18 10.37
N THR A 500 14.19 -12.11 9.59
CA THR A 500 12.88 -12.76 9.84
C THR A 500 12.74 -13.32 11.26
N LEU A 501 13.73 -14.04 11.78
CA LEU A 501 13.69 -14.61 13.14
C LEU A 501 13.54 -13.53 14.24
N SER A 502 14.24 -12.41 14.09
CA SER A 502 14.21 -11.30 15.06
C SER A 502 12.89 -10.54 15.03
N LEU A 503 12.32 -10.37 13.84
CA LEU A 503 11.00 -9.79 13.64
C LEU A 503 9.92 -10.66 14.25
N ASN A 504 9.90 -11.95 13.94
CA ASN A 504 8.87 -12.85 14.43
C ASN A 504 8.86 -12.96 15.95
N LYS A 505 10.05 -12.98 16.58
CA LYS A 505 10.15 -12.90 18.04
C LYS A 505 9.52 -11.60 18.57
N SER A 506 9.82 -10.45 17.95
CA SER A 506 9.26 -9.15 18.34
C SER A 506 7.74 -9.10 18.15
N ALA A 507 7.24 -9.72 17.07
CA ALA A 507 5.82 -9.85 16.81
C ALA A 507 5.10 -10.66 17.89
N ARG A 508 5.67 -11.81 18.29
CA ARG A 508 5.13 -12.65 19.38
C ARG A 508 5.14 -11.97 20.74
N GLU A 509 6.19 -11.22 21.06
CA GLU A 509 6.36 -10.59 22.38
C GLU A 509 5.61 -9.25 22.53
N THR A 510 5.31 -8.59 21.41
CA THR A 510 4.77 -7.23 21.41
C THR A 510 3.61 -7.04 20.45
N LEU A 511 3.77 -7.26 19.15
CA LEU A 511 2.76 -6.90 18.14
C LEU A 511 1.43 -7.63 18.40
N VAL A 512 1.43 -8.96 18.44
CA VAL A 512 0.19 -9.72 18.62
C VAL A 512 -0.48 -9.42 19.98
N PRO A 513 0.19 -9.62 21.14
CA PRO A 513 -0.48 -9.48 22.43
C PRO A 513 -0.79 -8.03 22.84
N LYS A 514 0.02 -7.05 22.44
CA LYS A 514 -0.11 -5.66 22.93
C LYS A 514 -0.77 -4.73 21.93
N ILE A 515 -0.81 -5.10 20.65
CA ILE A 515 -1.33 -4.27 19.56
C ILE A 515 -2.52 -4.96 18.87
N ILE A 516 -2.33 -6.09 18.20
CA ILE A 516 -3.39 -6.79 17.45
C ILE A 516 -4.60 -7.10 18.35
N ASN A 517 -4.39 -7.72 19.50
CA ASN A 517 -5.47 -8.04 20.44
C ASN A 517 -6.21 -6.81 21.01
N ARG A 518 -5.66 -5.60 20.86
CA ARG A 518 -6.30 -4.34 21.27
C ARG A 518 -6.99 -3.62 20.12
N MET A 519 -6.81 -4.09 18.89
CA MET A 519 -7.37 -3.49 17.68
C MET A 519 -8.57 -4.26 17.15
N THR A 520 -8.79 -5.48 17.60
CA THR A 520 -9.85 -6.35 17.09
C THR A 520 -11.05 -6.43 18.03
N GLY A 521 -12.16 -6.93 17.49
CA GLY A 521 -13.33 -7.36 18.25
C GLY A 521 -13.26 -8.81 18.75
N PHE A 522 -12.09 -9.46 18.66
CA PHE A 522 -11.89 -10.87 19.04
C PHE A 522 -11.10 -10.95 20.35
N THR A 523 -11.42 -11.91 21.21
CA THR A 523 -10.65 -12.15 22.44
C THR A 523 -9.23 -12.64 22.12
N PRO A 524 -8.26 -12.47 23.02
CA PRO A 524 -6.92 -13.05 22.84
C PRO A 524 -6.95 -14.56 22.54
N GLU A 525 -7.84 -15.31 23.18
CA GLU A 525 -8.02 -16.74 22.99
C GLU A 525 -8.56 -17.05 21.59
N GLN A 526 -9.53 -16.28 21.10
CA GLN A 526 -10.05 -16.39 19.74
C GLN A 526 -8.97 -16.08 18.70
N THR A 527 -8.18 -15.01 18.90
CA THR A 527 -7.06 -14.67 18.00
C THR A 527 -6.02 -15.80 17.94
N VAL A 528 -5.63 -16.35 19.09
CA VAL A 528 -4.68 -17.48 19.17
C VAL A 528 -5.24 -18.73 18.51
N ALA A 529 -6.53 -19.05 18.72
CA ALA A 529 -7.19 -20.18 18.09
C ALA A 529 -7.21 -20.03 16.56
N PHE A 530 -7.62 -18.86 16.06
CA PHE A 530 -7.64 -18.57 14.62
C PHE A 530 -6.24 -18.64 13.99
N LEU A 531 -5.22 -18.10 14.66
CA LEU A 531 -3.83 -18.15 14.24
C LEU A 531 -3.33 -19.59 14.14
N ASN A 532 -3.53 -20.39 15.19
CA ASN A 532 -3.11 -21.80 15.20
C ASN A 532 -3.88 -22.64 14.17
N ALA A 533 -5.19 -22.43 14.04
CA ALA A 533 -6.00 -23.12 13.04
C ALA A 533 -5.53 -22.79 11.62
N SER A 534 -5.26 -21.51 11.33
CA SER A 534 -4.70 -21.07 10.04
C SER A 534 -3.37 -21.75 9.73
N TYR A 535 -2.48 -21.92 10.73
CA TYR A 535 -1.22 -22.62 10.54
C TYR A 535 -1.42 -24.12 10.27
N ASN A 536 -2.33 -24.76 11.01
CA ASN A 536 -2.62 -26.18 10.85
C ASN A 536 -3.28 -26.51 9.51
N GLU A 537 -4.07 -25.59 8.98
CA GLU A 537 -4.76 -25.71 7.68
C GLU A 537 -3.93 -25.20 6.49
N PHE A 538 -2.74 -24.64 6.73
CA PHE A 538 -1.86 -24.17 5.67
C PHE A 538 -1.58 -25.29 4.67
N ASP A 539 -1.90 -25.08 3.39
CA ASP A 539 -1.76 -26.07 2.32
C ASP A 539 -0.49 -25.79 1.51
N TRP A 540 0.63 -26.40 1.92
CA TRP A 540 1.96 -26.10 1.36
C TRP A 540 2.00 -26.16 -0.17
N THR A 541 1.58 -27.27 -0.75
CA THR A 541 1.62 -27.48 -2.20
C THR A 541 0.46 -26.81 -2.91
N GLY A 542 -0.72 -26.72 -2.27
CA GLY A 542 -1.87 -26.05 -2.86
C GLY A 542 -1.72 -24.54 -2.96
N LEU A 543 -0.78 -23.94 -2.21
CA LEU A 543 -0.45 -22.52 -2.24
C LEU A 543 0.68 -22.15 -3.21
N TYR A 544 1.24 -23.12 -3.96
CA TYR A 544 2.08 -22.77 -5.10
C TYR A 544 1.25 -21.92 -6.06
N VAL A 545 1.78 -20.78 -6.53
CA VAL A 545 1.00 -19.79 -7.29
C VAL A 545 0.14 -20.41 -8.41
N PRO A 546 0.66 -21.32 -9.25
CA PRO A 546 -0.16 -22.09 -10.19
C PRO A 546 -1.35 -22.83 -9.58
N ASN A 547 -1.08 -23.59 -8.53
CA ASN A 547 -2.06 -24.45 -7.87
C ASN A 547 -3.13 -23.60 -7.19
N ASP A 548 -2.72 -22.51 -6.54
CA ASP A 548 -3.61 -21.58 -5.85
C ASP A 548 -4.56 -20.88 -6.84
N LEU A 549 -4.03 -20.30 -7.93
CA LEU A 549 -4.84 -19.65 -8.96
C LEU A 549 -5.89 -20.61 -9.54
N HIS A 550 -5.45 -21.81 -9.93
CA HIS A 550 -6.36 -22.84 -10.44
C HIS A 550 -7.40 -23.27 -9.39
N LYS A 551 -6.98 -23.51 -8.14
CA LYS A 551 -7.87 -23.90 -7.02
C LYS A 551 -8.91 -22.82 -6.72
N ARG A 552 -8.55 -21.54 -6.86
CA ARG A 552 -9.46 -20.40 -6.71
C ARG A 552 -10.31 -20.14 -7.95
N GLY A 553 -10.05 -20.83 -9.06
CA GLY A 553 -10.83 -20.76 -10.30
C GLY A 553 -10.39 -19.66 -11.26
N PHE A 554 -9.12 -19.26 -11.20
CA PHE A 554 -8.49 -18.40 -12.19
C PHE A 554 -7.74 -19.25 -13.23
N PRO A 555 -7.74 -18.84 -14.51
CA PRO A 555 -7.00 -19.54 -15.55
C PRO A 555 -5.49 -19.40 -15.32
N ASN A 556 -4.74 -20.45 -15.69
CA ASN A 556 -3.29 -20.42 -15.79
C ASN A 556 -2.90 -20.58 -17.27
N THR A 557 -1.97 -19.78 -17.79
CA THR A 557 -1.33 -20.05 -19.08
C THR A 557 0.02 -20.75 -18.88
N ALA A 558 0.45 -21.59 -19.81
CA ALA A 558 1.71 -22.32 -19.71
C ALA A 558 2.95 -21.41 -19.60
N GLU A 559 2.86 -20.17 -20.11
CA GLU A 559 3.92 -19.15 -20.02
C GLU A 559 3.99 -18.50 -18.63
N GLU A 560 2.87 -18.46 -17.89
CA GLU A 560 2.78 -17.99 -16.48
C GLU A 560 3.16 -19.08 -15.46
N LEU A 561 3.34 -20.32 -15.91
CA LEU A 561 3.66 -21.49 -15.09
C LEU A 561 5.15 -21.83 -15.04
N ASP A 562 6.00 -21.12 -15.80
CA ASP A 562 7.43 -21.37 -15.79
C ASP A 562 7.98 -20.87 -14.44
N GLY A 563 8.20 -21.81 -13.51
CA GLY A 563 8.76 -21.53 -12.18
C GLY A 563 10.06 -20.74 -12.26
N LEU A 564 10.55 -20.23 -11.12
CA LEU A 564 11.68 -19.30 -11.12
C LEU A 564 12.89 -19.92 -11.85
N LYS A 565 13.16 -19.48 -13.10
CA LYS A 565 14.17 -20.05 -14.01
C LYS A 565 15.54 -20.15 -13.35
N PHE A 566 15.82 -19.21 -12.46
CA PHE A 566 16.94 -19.20 -11.53
C PHE A 566 17.08 -20.50 -10.72
N VAL A 567 16.03 -20.90 -10.00
CA VAL A 567 16.01 -22.12 -9.16
C VAL A 567 16.18 -23.36 -10.03
N THR A 568 15.44 -23.43 -11.14
CA THR A 568 15.56 -24.51 -12.12
C THR A 568 17.00 -24.67 -12.64
N ALA A 569 17.65 -23.56 -13.00
CA ALA A 569 19.03 -23.56 -13.47
C ALA A 569 20.01 -24.05 -12.40
N VAL A 570 19.86 -23.58 -11.15
CA VAL A 570 20.74 -23.99 -10.04
C VAL A 570 20.59 -25.47 -9.75
N LEU A 571 19.36 -25.95 -9.61
CA LEU A 571 19.12 -27.32 -9.16
C LEU A 571 19.39 -28.36 -10.23
N LYS A 572 19.14 -28.08 -11.52
CA LYS A 572 19.52 -28.98 -12.61
C LYS A 572 21.03 -29.21 -12.70
N GLU A 573 21.83 -28.19 -12.39
CA GLU A 573 23.29 -28.35 -12.36
C GLU A 573 23.78 -29.00 -11.06
N ALA A 574 23.17 -28.69 -9.91
CA ALA A 574 23.55 -29.27 -8.62
C ALA A 574 23.11 -30.75 -8.46
N TYR A 575 22.03 -31.14 -9.15
CA TYR A 575 21.49 -32.50 -9.16
C TYR A 575 21.54 -33.12 -10.57
N PRO A 576 22.72 -33.33 -11.18
CA PRO A 576 22.83 -33.87 -12.54
C PRO A 576 22.32 -35.33 -12.64
N GLY A 577 22.20 -36.03 -11.52
CA GLY A 577 21.57 -37.36 -11.45
C GLY A 577 20.03 -37.32 -11.43
N GLY A 578 19.42 -36.14 -11.45
CA GLY A 578 17.97 -35.94 -11.42
C GLY A 578 17.32 -36.55 -10.18
N ASP A 579 16.13 -37.12 -10.36
CA ASP A 579 15.28 -37.71 -9.31
C ASP A 579 16.02 -38.72 -8.42
N ALA A 580 16.91 -39.53 -9.01
CA ALA A 580 17.67 -40.52 -8.26
C ALA A 580 18.60 -39.87 -7.22
N GLN A 581 19.21 -38.73 -7.57
CA GLN A 581 20.07 -37.99 -6.66
C GLN A 581 19.25 -37.30 -5.56
N VAL A 582 18.12 -36.69 -5.93
CA VAL A 582 17.17 -36.08 -4.97
C VAL A 582 16.71 -37.10 -3.95
N THR A 583 16.28 -38.28 -4.40
CA THR A 583 15.81 -39.38 -3.54
C THR A 583 16.92 -39.88 -2.59
N SER A 584 18.18 -39.84 -3.03
CA SER A 584 19.34 -40.28 -2.23
C SER A 584 19.88 -39.23 -1.25
N ASP A 585 19.42 -37.98 -1.34
CA ASP A 585 19.85 -36.88 -0.49
C ASP A 585 19.18 -36.99 0.90
N SER A 586 19.94 -37.52 1.86
CA SER A 586 19.45 -37.73 3.22
C SER A 586 19.15 -36.43 3.98
N SER A 587 19.77 -35.31 3.59
CA SER A 587 19.50 -34.00 4.20
C SER A 587 18.12 -33.49 3.80
N LEU A 588 17.69 -33.68 2.54
CA LEU A 588 16.33 -33.35 2.10
C LEU A 588 15.27 -34.15 2.86
N LEU A 589 15.48 -35.47 3.02
CA LEU A 589 14.57 -36.30 3.79
C LEU A 589 14.51 -35.87 5.26
N ALA A 590 15.66 -35.63 5.89
CA ALA A 590 15.73 -35.16 7.26
C ALA A 590 15.04 -33.81 7.45
N PHE A 591 15.22 -32.89 6.50
CA PHE A 591 14.53 -31.59 6.48
C PHE A 591 13.01 -31.75 6.43
N CYS A 592 12.48 -32.53 5.48
CA CYS A 592 11.04 -32.79 5.37
C CYS A 592 10.47 -33.40 6.66
N GLN A 593 11.20 -34.35 7.26
CA GLN A 593 10.81 -34.97 8.53
C GLN A 593 10.83 -33.97 9.69
N GLU A 594 11.82 -33.08 9.75
CA GLU A 594 11.94 -32.05 10.80
C GLU A 594 10.78 -31.05 10.74
N VAL A 595 10.41 -30.59 9.54
CA VAL A 595 9.28 -29.66 9.33
C VAL A 595 7.95 -30.30 9.77
N ARG A 596 7.72 -31.58 9.46
CA ARG A 596 6.49 -32.30 9.84
C ARG A 596 6.46 -32.77 11.29
N SER A 597 7.63 -32.97 11.90
CA SER A 597 7.77 -33.66 13.19
C SER A 597 6.96 -33.00 14.30
N PHE A 598 6.39 -33.82 15.19
CA PHE A 598 5.70 -33.36 16.40
C PHE A 598 6.61 -32.53 17.33
N ASN A 599 7.90 -32.85 17.37
CA ASN A 599 8.91 -32.10 18.14
C ASN A 599 9.63 -31.05 17.28
N GLY A 600 9.25 -30.90 16.01
CA GLY A 600 9.79 -29.95 15.07
C GLY A 600 8.73 -28.91 14.66
N GLY A 601 8.58 -28.71 13.35
CA GLY A 601 7.74 -27.68 12.77
C GLY A 601 6.23 -27.92 12.82
N ARG A 602 5.78 -29.16 13.06
CA ARG A 602 4.35 -29.55 13.07
C ARG A 602 3.54 -29.13 11.83
N LEU A 603 4.21 -28.85 10.70
CA LEU A 603 3.52 -28.46 9.48
C LEU A 603 3.13 -29.72 8.70
N SER A 604 1.96 -30.26 9.01
CA SER A 604 1.55 -31.60 8.55
C SER A 604 1.33 -31.69 7.03
N SER A 605 0.96 -30.58 6.40
CA SER A 605 0.77 -30.43 4.95
C SER A 605 2.08 -30.45 4.16
N PHE A 606 3.22 -30.22 4.84
CA PHE A 606 4.52 -30.22 4.20
C PHE A 606 4.84 -31.61 3.59
N PRO A 607 5.48 -31.71 2.42
CA PRO A 607 5.81 -33.01 1.81
C PRO A 607 6.57 -33.96 2.76
N ALA A 608 6.21 -35.24 2.78
CA ALA A 608 6.90 -36.24 3.62
C ALA A 608 8.34 -36.53 3.15
N SER A 609 8.57 -36.35 1.85
CA SER A 609 9.84 -36.48 1.16
C SER A 609 9.71 -35.82 -0.21
N LEU A 610 10.81 -35.32 -0.76
CA LEU A 610 10.91 -34.91 -2.16
C LEU A 610 11.55 -36.06 -2.93
N GLN A 611 10.91 -36.51 -4.00
CA GLN A 611 11.31 -37.68 -4.80
C GLN A 611 11.82 -37.29 -6.19
N THR A 612 11.36 -36.16 -6.71
CA THR A 612 11.75 -35.69 -8.05
C THR A 612 12.48 -34.36 -8.01
N LEU A 613 13.26 -34.08 -9.06
CA LEU A 613 13.92 -32.79 -9.22
C LEU A 613 12.92 -31.65 -9.40
N ASP A 614 11.79 -31.91 -10.08
CA ASP A 614 10.74 -30.91 -10.26
C ASP A 614 10.07 -30.57 -8.92
N GLU A 615 9.78 -31.56 -8.06
CA GLU A 615 9.28 -31.32 -6.69
C GLU A 615 10.26 -30.47 -5.86
N LEU A 616 11.58 -30.71 -6.00
CA LEU A 616 12.60 -29.93 -5.30
C LEU A 616 12.66 -28.48 -5.82
N ILE A 617 12.50 -28.27 -7.13
CA ILE A 617 12.44 -26.95 -7.77
C ILE A 617 11.22 -26.17 -7.28
N ASP A 618 10.05 -26.78 -7.27
CA ASP A 618 8.82 -26.16 -6.79
C ASP A 618 8.92 -25.80 -5.30
N PHE A 619 9.47 -26.71 -4.50
CA PHE A 619 9.70 -26.47 -3.07
C PHE A 619 10.59 -25.23 -2.83
N VAL A 620 11.77 -25.17 -3.45
CA VAL A 620 12.70 -24.05 -3.25
C VAL A 620 12.10 -22.75 -3.78
N THR A 621 11.38 -22.82 -4.90
CA THR A 621 10.67 -21.67 -5.48
C THR A 621 9.61 -21.16 -4.52
N MET A 622 8.84 -22.04 -3.86
CA MET A 622 7.83 -21.64 -2.88
C MET A 622 8.46 -20.97 -1.64
N CYS A 623 9.60 -21.45 -1.14
CA CYS A 623 10.30 -20.78 -0.04
C CYS A 623 10.72 -19.35 -0.41
N ILE A 624 11.35 -19.17 -1.58
CA ILE A 624 11.75 -17.84 -2.06
C ILE A 624 10.52 -16.96 -2.30
N HIS A 625 9.47 -17.51 -2.90
CA HIS A 625 8.20 -16.80 -3.15
C HIS A 625 7.58 -16.30 -1.84
N THR A 626 7.51 -17.15 -0.82
CA THR A 626 6.95 -16.83 0.50
C THR A 626 7.73 -15.72 1.19
N ALA A 627 9.06 -15.83 1.20
CA ALA A 627 9.94 -14.90 1.88
C ALA A 627 10.03 -13.52 1.19
N SER A 628 9.83 -13.46 -0.13
CA SER A 628 10.05 -12.27 -0.94
C SER A 628 8.74 -11.73 -1.56
N PRO A 629 8.34 -12.09 -2.80
CA PRO A 629 7.24 -11.42 -3.49
C PRO A 629 5.88 -11.57 -2.78
N GLN A 630 5.60 -12.72 -2.16
CA GLN A 630 4.33 -12.92 -1.45
C GLN A 630 4.22 -11.99 -0.25
N HIS A 631 5.25 -11.95 0.60
CA HIS A 631 5.30 -11.03 1.74
C HIS A 631 5.19 -9.57 1.28
N THR A 632 5.97 -9.16 0.26
CA THR A 632 5.88 -7.79 -0.29
C THR A 632 4.45 -7.47 -0.76
N ALA A 633 3.80 -8.36 -1.52
CA ALA A 633 2.45 -8.14 -2.05
C ALA A 633 1.40 -7.91 -0.95
N VAL A 634 1.48 -8.65 0.16
CA VAL A 634 0.50 -8.56 1.26
C VAL A 634 0.87 -7.56 2.35
N ASN A 635 2.09 -7.00 2.31
CA ASN A 635 2.57 -6.06 3.33
C ASN A 635 2.60 -4.59 2.85
N TYR A 636 3.18 -4.31 1.69
CA TYR A 636 3.55 -2.93 1.32
C TYR A 636 2.35 -2.01 1.03
N LEU A 637 1.19 -2.59 0.74
CA LEU A 637 -0.04 -1.83 0.51
C LEU A 637 -0.86 -1.57 1.78
N GLN A 638 -0.43 -2.04 2.96
CA GLN A 638 -1.14 -1.74 4.22
C GLN A 638 -1.14 -0.24 4.49
N GLN A 639 -0.02 0.46 4.25
CA GLN A 639 0.04 1.92 4.38
C GLN A 639 -0.99 2.62 3.50
N TYR A 640 -1.20 2.15 2.28
CA TYR A 640 -2.17 2.76 1.36
C TYR A 640 -3.62 2.48 1.76
N TYR A 641 -3.97 1.24 2.11
CA TYR A 641 -5.37 0.83 2.33
C TYR A 641 -5.85 0.90 3.79
N GLN A 642 -4.96 0.80 4.77
CA GLN A 642 -5.36 0.68 6.18
C GLN A 642 -5.14 1.97 7.00
N THR A 643 -4.19 2.83 6.61
CA THR A 643 -3.92 4.08 7.37
C THR A 643 -5.10 5.05 7.35
N PHE A 644 -5.95 4.97 6.32
CA PHE A 644 -7.28 5.57 6.32
C PHE A 644 -8.28 4.58 6.90
N VAL A 645 -8.42 4.60 8.23
CA VAL A 645 -9.23 3.67 9.03
C VAL A 645 -10.64 3.43 8.46
N PRO A 646 -11.39 4.42 7.93
CA PRO A 646 -12.72 4.16 7.37
C PRO A 646 -12.75 3.22 6.15
N ASN A 647 -11.65 3.05 5.42
CA ASN A 647 -11.59 2.12 4.29
C ASN A 647 -11.47 0.66 4.75
N LYS A 648 -10.61 0.39 5.74
CA LYS A 648 -10.34 -0.96 6.22
C LYS A 648 -10.12 -0.98 7.75
N PRO A 649 -11.19 -0.80 8.55
CA PRO A 649 -11.09 -0.86 10.00
C PRO A 649 -10.86 -2.30 10.47
N SER A 650 -10.14 -2.49 11.59
CA SER A 650 -9.90 -3.82 12.17
C SER A 650 -11.00 -4.30 13.14
N ALA A 651 -11.90 -3.39 13.53
CA ALA A 651 -13.06 -3.67 14.37
C ALA A 651 -14.11 -2.55 14.22
N LEU A 652 -15.34 -2.84 14.64
CA LEU A 652 -16.41 -1.84 14.79
C LEU A 652 -16.57 -1.42 16.26
N TYR A 653 -17.11 -0.23 16.50
CA TYR A 653 -17.30 0.38 17.84
C TYR A 653 -18.77 0.49 18.27
N SER A 654 -19.66 -0.08 17.47
CA SER A 654 -21.08 -0.23 17.76
C SER A 654 -21.52 -1.67 17.44
N ALA A 655 -22.54 -2.14 18.15
CA ALA A 655 -23.08 -3.48 17.92
C ALA A 655 -23.63 -3.60 16.49
N LEU A 656 -23.47 -4.79 15.90
CA LEU A 656 -23.99 -5.06 14.56
C LEU A 656 -25.53 -5.02 14.56
N PRO A 657 -26.17 -4.49 13.50
CA PRO A 657 -27.62 -4.55 13.36
C PRO A 657 -28.07 -6.01 13.33
N LYS A 658 -29.16 -6.32 14.03
CA LYS A 658 -29.69 -7.69 14.19
C LYS A 658 -30.75 -8.04 13.15
N SER A 659 -31.14 -7.09 12.32
CA SER A 659 -32.08 -7.29 11.22
C SER A 659 -31.73 -6.43 10.01
N LEU A 660 -32.24 -6.84 8.85
CA LEU A 660 -32.15 -6.02 7.63
C LEU A 660 -32.90 -4.69 7.78
N GLU A 661 -33.95 -4.64 8.60
CA GLU A 661 -34.66 -3.39 8.89
C GLU A 661 -33.76 -2.40 9.63
N GLU A 662 -33.13 -2.83 10.73
CA GLU A 662 -32.16 -2.02 11.48
C GLU A 662 -31.01 -1.52 10.60
N LEU A 663 -30.44 -2.43 9.78
CA LEU A 663 -29.37 -2.07 8.84
C LEU A 663 -29.81 -0.97 7.85
N ASN A 664 -31.04 -1.05 7.33
CA ASN A 664 -31.54 -0.07 6.35
C ASN A 664 -31.83 1.30 6.96
N TYR A 665 -31.94 1.41 8.29
CA TYR A 665 -32.12 2.69 8.99
C TYR A 665 -30.80 3.41 9.29
N LEU A 666 -29.65 2.76 9.13
CA LEU A 666 -28.35 3.38 9.39
C LEU A 666 -28.11 4.58 8.48
N GLY A 667 -27.71 5.70 9.07
CA GLY A 667 -27.24 6.90 8.39
C GLY A 667 -25.75 7.15 8.64
N GLU A 668 -25.27 8.29 8.14
CA GLU A 668 -23.85 8.69 8.27
C GLU A 668 -23.33 8.66 9.72
N VAL A 669 -24.14 9.17 10.66
CA VAL A 669 -23.78 9.22 12.09
C VAL A 669 -23.53 7.82 12.65
N ASP A 670 -24.33 6.83 12.25
CA ASP A 670 -24.17 5.46 12.74
C ASP A 670 -22.86 4.84 12.25
N LEU A 671 -22.45 5.11 11.01
CA LEU A 671 -21.16 4.65 10.48
C LEU A 671 -19.98 5.34 11.18
N LEU A 672 -20.11 6.63 11.48
CA LEU A 672 -19.09 7.35 12.24
C LEU A 672 -18.94 6.78 13.65
N LEU A 673 -20.06 6.44 14.32
CA LEU A 673 -20.06 5.78 15.63
C LEU A 673 -19.55 4.34 15.59
N ALA A 674 -19.63 3.67 14.44
CA ALA A 674 -19.04 2.35 14.24
C ALA A 674 -17.50 2.40 14.10
N LEU A 675 -16.89 3.57 13.96
CA LEU A 675 -15.44 3.78 13.90
C LEU A 675 -14.87 4.24 15.26
N PRO A 676 -13.55 4.14 15.50
CA PRO A 676 -12.90 4.58 16.75
C PRO A 676 -12.82 6.10 16.93
N ILE A 677 -13.83 6.87 16.52
CA ILE A 677 -13.82 8.34 16.55
C ILE A 677 -13.79 8.94 17.96
N HIS A 678 -14.22 8.16 18.96
CA HIS A 678 -14.18 8.50 20.38
C HIS A 678 -13.07 7.73 21.13
N GLN A 679 -12.28 6.94 20.41
CA GLN A 679 -11.20 6.12 20.95
C GLN A 679 -9.89 6.48 20.22
N PRO A 680 -9.29 7.67 20.49
CA PRO A 680 -8.12 8.15 19.77
C PRO A 680 -6.95 7.17 19.76
N ARG A 681 -6.78 6.40 20.85
CA ARG A 681 -5.73 5.40 20.95
C ARG A 681 -5.91 4.27 19.93
N ASP A 682 -7.13 3.77 19.80
CA ASP A 682 -7.42 2.67 18.89
C ASP A 682 -7.33 3.14 17.43
N TRP A 683 -7.78 4.36 17.14
CA TRP A 683 -7.54 4.99 15.84
C TRP A 683 -6.04 5.05 15.51
N LEU A 684 -5.21 5.47 16.47
CA LEU A 684 -3.75 5.52 16.27
C LEU A 684 -3.15 4.13 16.06
N PHE A 685 -3.62 3.10 16.77
CA PHE A 685 -3.19 1.72 16.50
C PHE A 685 -3.53 1.32 15.06
N MET A 686 -4.78 1.53 14.62
CA MET A 686 -5.24 1.20 13.26
C MET A 686 -4.53 1.99 12.17
N ALA A 687 -4.17 3.25 12.42
CA ALA A 687 -3.52 4.08 11.41
C ALA A 687 -1.99 3.93 11.38
N GLN A 688 -1.34 3.83 12.54
CA GLN A 688 0.12 3.96 12.63
C GLN A 688 0.84 2.61 12.50
N VAL A 689 0.22 1.50 12.92
CA VAL A 689 0.84 0.18 12.80
C VAL A 689 1.03 -0.20 11.33
N PRO A 690 0.03 -0.09 10.44
CA PRO A 690 0.23 -0.29 9.00
C PRO A 690 1.31 0.60 8.40
N TYR A 691 1.39 1.87 8.83
CA TYR A 691 2.43 2.78 8.39
C TYR A 691 3.84 2.29 8.80
N LEU A 692 3.98 1.80 10.03
CA LEU A 692 5.25 1.26 10.52
C LEU A 692 5.62 -0.05 9.81
N LEU A 693 4.65 -0.89 9.48
CA LEU A 693 4.90 -2.20 8.88
C LEU A 693 5.12 -2.15 7.37
N SER A 694 4.79 -1.04 6.68
CA SER A 694 4.85 -0.96 5.21
C SER A 694 6.02 -0.13 4.67
N PHE A 695 7.09 0.07 5.42
CA PHE A 695 8.23 0.83 4.89
C PHE A 695 8.81 0.14 3.66
N GLU A 696 8.96 0.90 2.57
CA GLU A 696 9.75 0.43 1.42
C GLU A 696 11.16 0.11 1.92
N VAL A 697 11.64 -1.09 1.60
CA VAL A 697 13.00 -1.50 1.97
C VAL A 697 14.03 -0.65 1.23
N PRO A 698 15.21 -0.43 1.83
CA PRO A 698 16.31 0.22 1.12
C PRO A 698 16.70 -0.55 -0.15
N ASP A 699 17.20 0.17 -1.16
CA ASP A 699 17.56 -0.40 -2.47
C ASP A 699 18.51 -1.62 -2.39
N ASP A 700 19.35 -1.69 -1.35
CA ASP A 700 20.32 -2.77 -1.10
C ASP A 700 19.71 -4.06 -0.51
N ASN A 701 18.40 -4.06 -0.26
CA ASN A 701 17.67 -5.18 0.34
C ASN A 701 16.60 -5.77 -0.60
N THR A 702 16.72 -5.51 -1.90
CA THR A 702 15.76 -5.92 -2.91
C THR A 702 16.18 -7.20 -3.62
N ILE A 703 15.23 -7.94 -4.20
CA ILE A 703 15.54 -9.15 -4.97
C ILE A 703 16.38 -8.84 -6.22
N LEU A 704 16.18 -7.68 -6.84
CA LEU A 704 17.01 -7.23 -7.96
C LEU A 704 18.45 -6.89 -7.51
N HIS A 705 18.61 -6.26 -6.35
CA HIS A 705 19.93 -6.00 -5.78
C HIS A 705 20.67 -7.30 -5.45
N TYR A 706 19.97 -8.28 -4.88
CA TYR A 706 20.52 -9.62 -4.66
C TYR A 706 21.02 -10.25 -5.95
N ALA A 707 20.19 -10.28 -7.00
CA ALA A 707 20.57 -10.86 -8.29
C ALA A 707 21.80 -10.16 -8.87
N THR A 708 21.83 -8.82 -8.81
CA THR A 708 22.93 -7.98 -9.31
C THR A 708 24.23 -8.24 -8.56
N THR A 709 24.21 -8.11 -7.23
CA THR A 709 25.41 -8.29 -6.41
C THR A 709 25.92 -9.71 -6.49
N THR A 710 25.03 -10.70 -6.40
CA THR A 710 25.38 -12.12 -6.51
C THR A 710 26.01 -12.44 -7.85
N SER A 711 25.53 -11.87 -8.96
CA SER A 711 26.13 -12.08 -10.28
C SER A 711 27.52 -11.44 -10.44
N ASP A 712 27.77 -10.34 -9.72
CA ASP A 712 29.00 -9.55 -9.82
C ASP A 712 30.11 -10.00 -8.86
N VAL A 713 29.80 -10.82 -7.85
CA VAL A 713 30.79 -11.42 -6.93
C VAL A 713 31.87 -12.17 -7.74
N LYS A 714 33.15 -12.04 -7.38
CA LYS A 714 34.20 -12.84 -8.05
C LYS A 714 34.10 -14.30 -7.64
N ALA A 715 34.47 -15.20 -8.55
CA ALA A 715 34.46 -16.64 -8.27
C ALA A 715 35.25 -16.97 -6.99
N GLY A 716 34.59 -17.64 -6.04
CA GLY A 716 35.16 -18.03 -4.74
C GLY A 716 35.08 -16.98 -3.63
N GLU A 717 34.60 -15.77 -3.89
CA GLU A 717 34.36 -14.77 -2.85
C GLU A 717 33.06 -15.06 -2.07
N TYR A 718 33.06 -14.73 -0.77
CA TYR A 718 31.92 -14.87 0.16
C TYR A 718 31.28 -16.26 0.26
N GLY A 719 31.93 -17.30 -0.31
CA GLY A 719 31.40 -18.67 -0.30
C GLY A 719 30.16 -18.87 -1.17
N VAL A 720 29.92 -18.00 -2.15
CA VAL A 720 28.80 -18.14 -3.10
C VAL A 720 29.13 -19.25 -4.10
N PRO A 721 28.31 -20.30 -4.22
CA PRO A 721 28.50 -21.34 -5.23
C PRO A 721 28.48 -20.77 -6.65
N GLU A 722 29.41 -21.21 -7.48
CA GLU A 722 29.57 -20.73 -8.85
C GLU A 722 28.30 -20.93 -9.70
N VAL A 723 27.56 -22.02 -9.47
CA VAL A 723 26.26 -22.27 -10.11
C VAL A 723 25.22 -21.19 -9.76
N ILE A 724 25.14 -20.76 -8.50
CA ILE A 724 24.24 -19.69 -8.04
C ILE A 724 24.64 -18.38 -8.68
N ARG A 725 25.94 -18.05 -8.70
CA ARG A 725 26.47 -16.84 -9.34
C ARG A 725 26.06 -16.75 -10.82
N ARG A 726 26.22 -17.83 -11.58
CA ARG A 726 25.83 -17.85 -13.00
C ARG A 726 24.33 -17.73 -13.19
N ALA A 727 23.54 -18.45 -12.39
CA ALA A 727 22.08 -18.36 -12.46
C ALA A 727 21.57 -16.98 -12.05
N ALA A 728 22.22 -16.31 -11.08
CA ALA A 728 21.87 -14.96 -10.63
C ALA A 728 21.99 -13.92 -11.75
N LYS A 729 22.93 -14.11 -12.69
CA LYS A 729 23.01 -13.25 -13.88
C LYS A 729 21.72 -13.33 -14.72
N LYS A 730 21.19 -14.54 -14.92
CA LYS A 730 19.93 -14.72 -15.65
C LYS A 730 18.74 -14.20 -14.86
N LEU A 731 18.72 -14.43 -13.54
CA LEU A 731 17.71 -13.86 -12.65
C LEU A 731 17.67 -12.33 -12.77
N LYS A 732 18.83 -11.67 -12.78
CA LYS A 732 18.92 -10.21 -12.93
C LYS A 732 18.24 -9.76 -14.23
N GLU A 733 18.61 -10.36 -15.37
CA GLU A 733 18.02 -10.04 -16.67
C GLU A 733 16.50 -10.27 -16.66
N ASP A 734 16.04 -11.40 -16.12
CA ASP A 734 14.61 -11.73 -16.04
C ASP A 734 13.85 -10.76 -15.13
N LEU A 735 14.44 -10.28 -14.03
CA LEU A 735 13.85 -9.29 -13.13
C LEU A 735 13.82 -7.89 -13.76
N GLU A 736 14.85 -7.51 -14.51
CA GLU A 736 14.88 -6.24 -15.27
C GLU A 736 13.76 -6.24 -16.34
N ASP A 737 13.59 -7.33 -17.08
CA ASP A 737 12.49 -7.49 -18.04
C ASP A 737 11.11 -7.51 -17.34
N PHE A 738 11.02 -8.08 -16.13
CA PHE A 738 9.77 -8.16 -15.38
C PHE A 738 9.28 -6.80 -14.87
N ILE A 739 10.15 -5.80 -14.69
CA ILE A 739 9.74 -4.42 -14.35
C ILE A 739 8.75 -3.90 -15.39
N ASP A 740 9.05 -4.07 -16.68
CA ASP A 740 8.18 -3.62 -17.77
C ASP A 740 6.83 -4.36 -17.77
N VAL A 741 6.81 -5.65 -17.39
CA VAL A 741 5.59 -6.44 -17.25
C VAL A 741 4.71 -5.87 -16.12
N VAL A 742 5.30 -5.59 -14.96
CA VAL A 742 4.58 -5.00 -13.80
C VAL A 742 4.01 -3.64 -14.18
N GLU A 743 4.81 -2.76 -14.80
CA GLU A 743 4.34 -1.45 -15.25
C GLU A 743 3.21 -1.57 -16.28
N ASN A 744 3.34 -2.47 -17.25
CA ASN A 744 2.35 -2.65 -18.30
C ASN A 744 1.04 -3.24 -17.76
N ASN A 745 1.10 -4.17 -16.81
CA ASN A 745 -0.09 -4.70 -16.14
C ASN A 745 -0.77 -3.61 -15.30
N SER A 746 0.00 -2.81 -14.56
CA SER A 746 -0.50 -1.66 -13.79
C SER A 746 -1.23 -0.65 -14.68
N ARG A 747 -0.69 -0.33 -15.87
CA ARG A 747 -1.33 0.57 -16.86
C ARG A 747 -2.62 0.01 -17.45
N GLN A 748 -2.83 -1.30 -17.41
CA GLN A 748 -4.02 -1.97 -17.94
C GLN A 748 -5.14 -2.16 -16.91
N LEU A 749 -4.89 -1.88 -15.63
CA LEU A 749 -5.93 -1.99 -14.59
C LEU A 749 -7.10 -1.04 -14.87
N ASP A 750 -8.32 -1.43 -14.50
CA ASP A 750 -9.48 -0.54 -14.58
C ASP A 750 -9.30 0.75 -13.74
N ASP A 751 -8.63 0.62 -12.59
CA ASP A 751 -8.32 1.74 -11.71
C ASP A 751 -7.03 2.45 -12.13
N GLN A 752 -7.18 3.51 -12.92
CA GLN A 752 -6.07 4.33 -13.42
C GLN A 752 -5.56 5.36 -12.39
N LYS A 753 -6.13 5.43 -11.18
CA LYS A 753 -5.72 6.39 -10.15
C LYS A 753 -4.69 5.83 -9.18
N THR A 754 -4.64 4.51 -9.01
CA THR A 754 -3.70 3.84 -8.09
C THR A 754 -2.89 2.80 -8.86
N PRO A 755 -1.60 3.05 -9.13
CA PRO A 755 -0.75 2.08 -9.80
C PRO A 755 -0.52 0.86 -8.89
N TYR A 756 -0.52 -0.34 -9.49
CA TYR A 756 -0.15 -1.57 -8.81
C TYR A 756 1.27 -1.98 -9.20
N VAL A 757 2.24 -1.44 -8.48
CA VAL A 757 3.67 -1.70 -8.69
C VAL A 757 4.32 -2.38 -7.49
N VAL A 758 3.51 -3.04 -6.66
CA VAL A 758 3.97 -3.67 -5.40
C VAL A 758 4.98 -4.79 -5.63
N LEU A 759 4.95 -5.42 -6.81
CA LEU A 759 5.85 -6.49 -7.22
C LEU A 759 7.00 -6.00 -8.12
N ASP A 760 7.24 -4.70 -8.21
CA ASP A 760 8.43 -4.17 -8.89
C ASP A 760 9.69 -4.78 -8.23
N PRO A 761 10.54 -5.53 -8.97
CA PRO A 761 11.74 -6.17 -8.43
C PRO A 761 12.75 -5.21 -7.79
N SER A 762 12.73 -3.93 -8.17
CA SER A 762 13.57 -2.89 -7.57
C SER A 762 13.08 -2.43 -6.19
N LYS A 763 11.88 -2.87 -5.77
CA LYS A 763 11.26 -2.56 -4.47
C LYS A 763 10.90 -3.80 -3.66
N THR A 764 10.76 -4.94 -4.33
CA THR A 764 10.44 -6.23 -3.73
C THR A 764 11.58 -6.67 -2.82
N ALA A 765 11.30 -6.83 -1.53
CA ALA A 765 12.29 -7.22 -0.55
C ALA A 765 12.85 -8.61 -0.85
N ILE A 766 14.14 -8.83 -0.61
CA ILE A 766 14.77 -10.16 -0.75
C ILE A 766 14.26 -11.18 0.28
N SER A 767 13.76 -10.70 1.42
CA SER A 767 13.30 -11.50 2.57
C SER A 767 12.22 -10.76 3.36
N ILE A 768 11.70 -11.40 4.41
CA ILE A 768 10.76 -10.78 5.34
C ILE A 768 11.56 -9.84 6.26
N LEU A 769 11.55 -8.56 5.91
CA LEU A 769 12.38 -7.51 6.51
C LEU A 769 11.64 -6.54 7.43
N ILE A 770 10.30 -6.65 7.54
CA ILE A 770 9.52 -5.77 8.40
C ILE A 770 8.29 -6.45 8.98
#